data_AF-P72316-F1
#
_entry.id   AF-P72316-F1
#
_cell.length_a   1.000
_cell.length_b   1.000
_cell.length_c   1.000
_cell.angle_alpha   90.00
_cell.angle_beta   90.00
_cell.angle_gamma   90.00
#
_symmetry.space_group_name_H-M   'P 1'
#
loop_
_entity.id
_entity.type
_entity.pdbx_description
1 polymer ?
#
loop_
_entity_poly.entity_id
_entity_poly.type
_entity_poly.pdbx_seq_one_letter_code
_entity_poly.pdbx_strand_id
1 'polypeptide(L)'
;MADISALAWAGAALMLIGEGLALRNVRDLARMLTYSTIAEIGYVLMGLGIGTAAGETGAVMHLGYQAIMRALVVVAAWHLIRRSGSSKLDALVGSVERMPFVSLMFGFGLFSVMGLSPFKGSFSKFVILYAAIENGYWGLAAVGTVASIIAAFYYIHTIQQVCFQRQSHGILGDKPIPFFQIPVGQLPIVVLALVTVVMSLDPDPFLMLAANAVGLPDHHGLPEFETIWDAPVLLPYVGGFALFLFGRFSAQARAVGAIALATATLALVAARLESGDLGGLFALIFAAIGLAVTVYSVGYMKHGHGVNRYFFFLFLMIGSLIGVATTNHLGNFYLFWELMTWMSYLLVIHEQTAKALKAGMKYFLICASGAYVMHFGILVLHAQLGTFEISEIAPCIGTLSPALAGVVLATFLIGFMAKAGLFPLYSWLPEAHPVAPSSISGPMSGILTKAGILGMVKLLFGIFGVGALGQFGLFAGLSLPGAVLVALGGITLLLGEVQAYRQTDIKRLLAYSTLAQIGEITMVLGVGTSLALAGGLFHVTNHAVMKTMLFFAVGALILRSAGRSLDDLKGLGKVMPFTGLCLGIGLLAIMGVPPFGGFVSKFLMIYACVEAGQVGVAAVILVGSVIGALYYARVLRAVFFEPYTGPKVVEAPLTMRIALGALAGVVVFTGVYPDAALSVVMPVVETLSARGGLPLAALPPLRMEWSLAALIAVVGAVVVYILGKRSTVVAGSLSVAVMALALAGILIQSGRYDLLSFWFAALIVVVGAINLLYSIGYMAHGHAQNRFFFFFVMMIGGLLGVTASDDLFNFFAFWEVMSSWTLYLVIIHEETKDSLDEGTKYFIFNFVGASFLFLGVAILAAKAGTFEMALLPQAALSMPVGWLAVSAGLILAGLLMKAAQLPLRIDYQMHPAPAPTPVSGYISAVLLKVGPYGVLKIMVALGAGGGLARIAGLGAWMPDPLVVVQVIAALTVLYAGAMAVVQNGVKRLLIYSTVSQLGYVLLGLSLGSALGVAGGLMHFVNHMMLKDILFLAAGCILAQAHVHSLDDLGGLGRKMPITFGLFLFAGLSLSGIPPFNGFASKWLIYQGAFQGGHYLLAMAALMSSLFTLAAVLKFTHSAFLGPLSPAAATMREAPPVMLIPMGLLAAGSVIVGVFPGVALVPISRIQAALGLPVIEASWLGGLPGPGGWHPLTLTLALGAVGLIGWLYCRDGYRHRAASTTHSCGVSDIAASAMHVPASGLYETPDRLIRKVLFAKTSPEGRAHD
;
A
#
# COMPACT_ATOMS: atom_id res chain seq x y z
N MET A 1 -54.99 19.65 -2.31
CA MET A 1 -53.93 19.98 -3.29
C MET A 1 -54.28 21.34 -3.85
N ALA A 2 -53.55 22.40 -3.48
CA ALA A 2 -53.73 23.70 -4.11
C ALA A 2 -53.30 23.57 -5.58
N ASP A 3 -54.18 23.98 -6.51
CA ASP A 3 -53.88 24.00 -7.94
C ASP A 3 -52.63 24.85 -8.16
N ILE A 4 -51.56 24.21 -8.63
CA ILE A 4 -50.32 24.89 -9.01
C ILE A 4 -50.68 25.93 -10.07
N SER A 5 -50.23 27.17 -9.89
CA SER A 5 -50.49 28.17 -10.91
C SER A 5 -49.86 27.76 -12.24
N ALA A 6 -50.59 27.95 -13.34
CA ALA A 6 -50.04 27.74 -14.68
C ALA A 6 -48.74 28.53 -14.90
N LEU A 7 -48.56 29.64 -14.16
CA LEU A 7 -47.36 30.47 -14.16
C LEU A 7 -46.12 29.73 -13.66
N ALA A 8 -46.23 28.90 -12.60
CA ALA A 8 -45.09 28.16 -12.06
C ALA A 8 -44.54 27.12 -13.04
N TRP A 9 -45.44 26.33 -13.65
CA TRP A 9 -45.08 25.35 -14.68
C TRP A 9 -44.60 26.01 -15.97
N ALA A 10 -45.21 27.14 -16.38
CA ALA A 10 -44.73 27.92 -17.50
C ALA A 10 -43.32 28.47 -17.23
N GLY A 11 -43.04 28.95 -16.01
CA GLY A 11 -41.71 29.38 -15.58
C GLY A 11 -40.69 28.25 -15.65
N ALA A 12 -41.02 27.07 -15.12
CA ALA A 12 -40.15 25.89 -15.16
C ALA A 12 -39.88 25.40 -16.60
N ALA A 13 -40.89 25.40 -17.47
CA ALA A 13 -40.74 25.07 -18.89
C ALA A 13 -39.86 26.11 -19.62
N LEU A 14 -40.12 27.40 -19.41
CA LEU A 14 -39.34 28.50 -19.98
C LEU A 14 -37.88 28.41 -19.55
N MET A 15 -37.63 28.07 -18.29
CA MET A 15 -36.30 27.85 -17.74
C MET A 15 -35.56 26.73 -18.48
N LEU A 16 -36.12 25.53 -18.58
CA LEU A 16 -35.48 24.41 -19.30
C LEU A 16 -35.26 24.68 -20.79
N ILE A 17 -36.26 25.31 -21.44
CA ILE A 17 -36.14 25.70 -22.85
C ILE A 17 -35.02 26.73 -23.02
N GLY A 18 -34.97 27.74 -22.14
CA GLY A 18 -33.91 28.75 -22.12
C GLY A 18 -32.53 28.14 -21.96
N GLU A 19 -32.33 27.28 -20.97
CA GLU A 19 -31.05 26.58 -20.73
C GLU A 19 -30.66 25.68 -21.92
N GLY A 20 -31.61 24.95 -22.49
CA GLY A 20 -31.38 24.09 -23.66
C GLY A 20 -31.01 24.90 -24.91
N LEU A 21 -31.66 26.03 -25.14
CA LEU A 21 -31.34 26.95 -26.24
C LEU A 21 -30.00 27.64 -26.03
N ALA A 22 -29.66 28.03 -24.80
CA ALA A 22 -28.36 28.59 -24.44
C ALA A 22 -27.24 27.58 -24.72
N LEU A 23 -27.42 26.33 -24.30
CA LEU A 23 -26.48 25.23 -24.56
C LEU A 23 -26.30 24.98 -26.07
N ARG A 24 -27.39 24.93 -26.85
CA ARG A 24 -27.34 24.75 -28.31
C ARG A 24 -26.63 25.90 -29.03
N ASN A 25 -26.71 27.11 -28.48
CA ASN A 25 -26.10 28.32 -29.04
C ASN A 25 -24.80 28.72 -28.33
N VAL A 26 -24.15 27.81 -27.59
CA VAL A 26 -22.91 28.12 -26.81
C VAL A 26 -21.78 28.74 -27.65
N ARG A 27 -21.79 28.50 -28.97
CA ARG A 27 -20.80 29.06 -29.91
C ARG A 27 -21.02 30.54 -30.25
N ASP A 28 -22.17 31.12 -29.94
CA ASP A 28 -22.50 32.54 -30.16
C ASP A 28 -22.82 33.19 -28.81
N LEU A 29 -21.89 34.02 -28.33
CA LEU A 29 -21.97 34.62 -27.00
C LEU A 29 -23.23 35.46 -26.83
N ALA A 30 -23.62 36.25 -27.85
CA ALA A 30 -24.79 37.12 -27.74
C ALA A 30 -26.07 36.30 -27.60
N ARG A 31 -26.24 35.28 -28.44
CA ARG A 31 -27.41 34.39 -28.39
C ARG A 31 -27.46 33.59 -27.10
N MET A 32 -26.33 33.03 -26.66
CA MET A 32 -26.24 32.29 -25.41
C MET A 32 -26.62 33.17 -24.21
N LEU A 33 -26.14 34.42 -24.14
CA LEU A 33 -26.51 35.35 -23.07
C LEU A 33 -28.01 35.71 -23.11
N THR A 34 -28.59 35.88 -24.30
CA THR A 34 -30.04 36.12 -24.43
C THR A 34 -30.85 34.93 -23.90
N TYR A 35 -30.54 33.71 -24.35
CA TYR A 35 -31.29 32.52 -23.93
C TYR A 35 -31.09 32.17 -22.45
N SER A 36 -29.88 32.34 -21.90
CA SER A 36 -29.67 32.19 -20.46
C SER A 36 -30.43 33.24 -19.66
N THR A 37 -30.60 34.47 -20.18
CA THR A 37 -31.42 35.49 -19.51
C THR A 37 -32.90 35.09 -19.49
N ILE A 38 -33.40 34.51 -20.58
CA ILE A 38 -34.75 33.92 -20.62
C ILE A 38 -34.89 32.80 -19.59
N ALA A 39 -33.84 31.98 -19.40
CA ALA A 39 -33.86 30.93 -18.39
C ALA A 39 -33.98 31.47 -16.95
N GLU A 40 -33.24 32.54 -16.62
CA GLU A 40 -33.34 33.18 -15.29
C GLU A 40 -34.69 33.89 -15.08
N ILE A 41 -35.31 34.44 -16.13
CA ILE A 41 -36.71 34.92 -16.05
C ILE A 41 -37.64 33.75 -15.69
N GLY A 42 -37.37 32.55 -16.21
CA GLY A 42 -38.06 31.32 -15.82
C GLY A 42 -38.02 31.06 -14.30
N TYR A 43 -36.88 31.27 -13.63
CA TYR A 43 -36.78 31.20 -12.16
C TYR A 43 -37.67 32.23 -11.46
N VAL A 44 -37.68 33.49 -11.94
CA VAL A 44 -38.53 34.56 -11.39
C VAL A 44 -40.01 34.19 -11.51
N LEU A 45 -40.45 33.74 -12.69
CA LEU A 45 -41.83 33.32 -12.93
C LEU A 45 -42.20 32.09 -12.11
N MET A 46 -41.26 31.15 -11.94
CA MET A 46 -41.46 29.99 -11.08
C MET A 46 -41.67 30.44 -9.62
N GLY A 47 -40.82 31.33 -9.10
CA GLY A 47 -40.96 31.88 -7.74
C GLY A 47 -42.27 32.60 -7.49
N LEU A 48 -42.66 33.53 -8.39
CA LEU A 48 -43.96 34.22 -8.34
C LEU A 48 -45.13 33.24 -8.48
N GLY A 49 -44.98 32.22 -9.33
CA GLY A 49 -46.02 31.23 -9.59
C GLY A 49 -46.26 30.25 -8.45
N ILE A 50 -45.32 30.08 -7.51
CA ILE A 50 -45.53 29.27 -6.30
C ILE A 50 -46.62 29.92 -5.42
N GLY A 51 -46.75 31.25 -5.47
CA GLY A 51 -47.80 31.98 -4.74
C GLY A 51 -47.59 31.99 -3.22
N THR A 52 -46.34 31.86 -2.76
CA THR A 52 -45.98 32.00 -1.36
C THR A 52 -45.03 33.17 -1.16
N ALA A 53 -45.07 33.77 0.02
CA ALA A 53 -44.27 34.94 0.33
C ALA A 53 -42.75 34.65 0.25
N ALA A 54 -42.32 33.41 0.57
CA ALA A 54 -40.94 32.97 0.33
C ALA A 54 -40.59 32.88 -1.16
N GLY A 55 -41.48 32.30 -1.98
CA GLY A 55 -41.29 32.19 -3.43
C GLY A 55 -41.23 33.56 -4.12
N GLU A 56 -42.11 34.48 -3.73
CA GLU A 56 -42.16 35.86 -4.22
C GLU A 56 -40.93 36.66 -3.77
N THR A 57 -40.52 36.54 -2.50
CA THR A 57 -39.28 37.17 -1.99
C THR A 57 -38.07 36.67 -2.76
N GLY A 58 -37.94 35.36 -2.95
CA GLY A 58 -36.88 34.75 -3.74
C GLY A 58 -36.87 35.26 -5.19
N ALA A 59 -38.04 35.42 -5.81
CA ALA A 59 -38.18 35.94 -7.16
C ALA A 59 -37.72 37.39 -7.29
N VAL A 60 -38.13 38.27 -6.37
CA VAL A 60 -37.72 39.69 -6.33
C VAL A 60 -36.21 39.80 -6.08
N MET A 61 -35.69 39.05 -5.12
CA MET A 61 -34.27 39.00 -4.81
C MET A 61 -33.46 38.51 -6.03
N HIS A 62 -33.93 37.46 -6.70
CA HIS A 62 -33.27 36.90 -7.87
C HIS A 62 -33.27 37.86 -9.06
N LEU A 63 -34.39 38.56 -9.30
CA LEU A 63 -34.46 39.61 -10.31
C LEU A 63 -33.44 40.74 -10.03
N GLY A 64 -33.31 41.16 -8.77
CA GLY A 64 -32.33 42.17 -8.34
C GLY A 64 -30.88 41.73 -8.58
N TYR A 65 -30.52 40.52 -8.14
CA TYR A 65 -29.19 39.94 -8.40
C TYR A 65 -28.89 39.86 -9.90
N GLN A 66 -29.82 39.28 -10.67
CA GLN A 66 -29.62 39.06 -12.10
C GLN A 66 -29.55 40.38 -12.88
N ALA A 67 -30.30 41.42 -12.49
CA ALA A 67 -30.22 42.73 -13.12
C ALA A 67 -28.79 43.32 -13.03
N ILE A 68 -28.17 43.28 -11.85
CA ILE A 68 -26.80 43.80 -11.64
C ILE A 68 -25.75 42.87 -12.26
N MET A 69 -25.79 41.59 -11.93
CA MET A 69 -24.77 40.62 -12.35
C MET A 69 -24.80 40.39 -13.87
N ARG A 70 -25.98 40.37 -14.51
CA ARG A 70 -26.06 40.29 -15.99
C ARG A 70 -25.73 41.61 -16.66
N ALA A 71 -26.04 42.76 -16.07
CA ALA A 71 -25.55 44.04 -16.60
C ALA A 71 -24.02 44.04 -16.67
N LEU A 72 -23.34 43.54 -15.62
CA LEU A 72 -21.88 43.38 -15.63
C LEU A 72 -21.41 42.50 -16.79
N VAL A 73 -22.02 41.32 -16.94
CA VAL A 73 -21.67 40.36 -18.01
C VAL A 73 -21.92 40.94 -19.39
N VAL A 74 -23.09 41.56 -19.63
CA VAL A 74 -23.48 42.12 -20.92
C VAL A 74 -22.61 43.32 -21.30
N VAL A 75 -22.33 44.23 -20.37
CA VAL A 75 -21.44 45.37 -20.63
C VAL A 75 -20.01 44.89 -20.92
N ALA A 76 -19.51 43.89 -20.19
CA ALA A 76 -18.20 43.31 -20.47
C ALA A 76 -18.18 42.56 -21.82
N ALA A 77 -19.21 41.77 -22.13
CA ALA A 77 -19.38 41.07 -23.39
C ALA A 77 -19.46 42.04 -24.58
N TRP A 78 -20.17 43.16 -24.44
CA TRP A 78 -20.26 44.19 -25.48
C TRP A 78 -18.88 44.75 -25.84
N HIS A 79 -18.04 45.03 -24.84
CA HIS A 79 -16.66 45.47 -25.09
C HIS A 79 -15.85 44.38 -25.80
N LEU A 80 -15.97 43.11 -25.38
CA LEU A 80 -15.27 41.97 -25.98
C LEU A 80 -15.68 41.74 -27.44
N ILE A 81 -16.98 41.80 -27.73
CA ILE A 81 -17.56 41.64 -29.07
C ILE A 81 -17.19 42.83 -29.97
N ARG A 82 -17.31 44.06 -29.45
CA ARG A 82 -16.96 45.27 -30.22
C ARG A 82 -15.49 45.29 -30.61
N ARG A 83 -14.60 44.80 -29.73
CA ARG A 83 -13.17 44.72 -30.01
C ARG A 83 -12.80 43.59 -30.96
N SER A 84 -13.47 42.45 -30.88
CA SER A 84 -13.22 41.30 -31.77
C SER A 84 -13.97 41.37 -33.10
N GLY A 85 -14.99 42.21 -33.22
CA GLY A 85 -15.85 42.32 -34.39
C GLY A 85 -16.83 41.16 -34.58
N SER A 86 -16.93 40.22 -33.63
CA SER A 86 -17.81 39.05 -33.75
C SER A 86 -18.31 38.56 -32.40
N SER A 87 -19.55 38.08 -32.35
CA SER A 87 -20.11 37.40 -31.18
C SER A 87 -19.75 35.91 -31.11
N LYS A 88 -19.11 35.36 -32.13
CA LYS A 88 -18.70 33.95 -32.15
C LYS A 88 -17.61 33.70 -31.11
N LEU A 89 -17.78 32.65 -30.32
CA LEU A 89 -16.89 32.33 -29.20
C LEU A 89 -15.45 32.07 -29.67
N ASP A 90 -15.28 31.45 -30.84
CA ASP A 90 -13.96 31.20 -31.45
C ASP A 90 -13.21 32.52 -31.77
N ALA A 91 -13.93 33.59 -32.12
CA ALA A 91 -13.34 34.90 -32.40
C ALA A 91 -12.96 35.67 -31.13
N LEU A 92 -13.49 35.25 -29.98
CA LEU A 92 -13.21 35.81 -28.66
C LEU A 92 -12.03 35.12 -27.97
N VAL A 93 -11.49 34.04 -28.53
CA VAL A 93 -10.27 33.40 -28.01
C VAL A 93 -9.10 34.39 -28.03
N GLY A 94 -8.30 34.40 -26.96
CA GLY A 94 -7.22 35.37 -26.77
C GLY A 94 -7.68 36.73 -26.23
N SER A 95 -8.97 36.91 -25.89
CA SER A 95 -9.47 38.15 -25.27
C SER A 95 -8.74 38.51 -23.98
N VAL A 96 -8.33 37.52 -23.18
CA VAL A 96 -7.54 37.74 -21.98
C VAL A 96 -6.19 38.43 -22.26
N GLU A 97 -5.62 38.26 -23.45
CA GLU A 97 -4.37 38.93 -23.83
C GLU A 97 -4.64 40.36 -24.34
N ARG A 98 -5.78 40.58 -25.00
CA ARG A 98 -6.16 41.88 -25.57
C ARG A 98 -6.73 42.84 -24.53
N MET A 99 -7.63 42.35 -23.67
CA MET A 99 -8.39 43.10 -22.68
C MET A 99 -8.50 42.34 -21.36
N PRO A 100 -7.38 42.14 -20.63
CA PRO A 100 -7.30 41.27 -19.47
C PRO A 100 -8.26 41.67 -18.34
N PHE A 101 -8.46 42.98 -18.10
CA PHE A 101 -9.39 43.47 -17.08
C PHE A 101 -10.85 43.12 -17.44
N VAL A 102 -11.28 43.42 -18.68
CA VAL A 102 -12.64 43.14 -19.15
C VAL A 102 -12.92 41.64 -19.16
N SER A 103 -11.98 40.81 -19.62
CA SER A 103 -12.11 39.35 -19.58
C SER A 103 -12.25 38.83 -18.15
N LEU A 104 -11.47 39.35 -17.20
CA LEU A 104 -11.59 38.98 -15.79
C LEU A 104 -12.96 39.36 -15.21
N MET A 105 -13.44 40.57 -15.47
CA MET A 105 -14.74 41.05 -14.99
C MET A 105 -15.91 40.30 -15.64
N PHE A 106 -15.78 39.94 -16.92
CA PHE A 106 -16.73 39.06 -17.60
C PHE A 106 -16.79 37.68 -16.93
N GLY A 107 -15.64 37.07 -16.65
CA GLY A 107 -15.57 35.79 -15.94
C GLY A 107 -16.13 35.87 -14.52
N PHE A 108 -15.78 36.91 -13.75
CA PHE A 108 -16.33 37.17 -12.42
C PHE A 108 -17.86 37.35 -12.47
N GLY A 109 -18.37 38.11 -13.43
CA GLY A 109 -19.80 38.29 -13.63
C GLY A 109 -20.51 36.98 -13.96
N LEU A 110 -19.96 36.16 -14.87
CA LEU A 110 -20.57 34.87 -15.23
C LEU A 110 -20.57 33.88 -14.06
N PHE A 111 -19.48 33.81 -13.29
CA PHE A 111 -19.45 33.02 -12.06
C PHE A 111 -20.51 33.53 -11.06
N SER A 112 -20.62 34.85 -10.90
CA SER A 112 -21.59 35.45 -9.97
C SER A 112 -23.05 35.18 -10.39
N VAL A 113 -23.36 35.25 -11.69
CA VAL A 113 -24.67 34.86 -12.26
C VAL A 113 -25.01 33.39 -11.96
N MET A 114 -24.00 32.52 -12.01
CA MET A 114 -24.15 31.11 -11.64
C MET A 114 -24.31 30.90 -10.12
N GLY A 115 -24.05 31.93 -9.30
CA GLY A 115 -24.10 31.86 -7.84
C GLY A 115 -22.75 31.58 -7.17
N LEU A 116 -21.64 31.60 -7.92
CA LEU A 116 -20.29 31.40 -7.40
C LEU A 116 -19.50 32.71 -7.41
N SER A 117 -18.96 33.12 -6.27
CA SER A 117 -18.05 34.27 -6.21
C SER A 117 -16.96 34.06 -5.16
N PRO A 118 -15.81 34.76 -5.24
CA PRO A 118 -14.78 34.76 -4.20
C PRO A 118 -15.18 35.52 -2.94
N PHE A 119 -16.39 36.04 -2.87
CA PHE A 119 -16.88 36.93 -1.81
C PHE A 119 -18.23 36.46 -1.25
N LYS A 120 -18.49 35.15 -1.27
CA LYS A 120 -19.80 34.47 -1.02
C LYS A 120 -20.75 34.48 -2.22
N GLY A 121 -21.68 33.54 -2.29
CA GLY A 121 -22.55 33.29 -3.45
C GLY A 121 -23.92 33.98 -3.33
N SER A 122 -24.67 34.08 -4.44
CA SER A 122 -26.07 34.52 -4.38
C SER A 122 -27.00 33.33 -4.11
N PHE A 123 -27.74 33.37 -3.01
CA PHE A 123 -28.65 32.29 -2.62
C PHE A 123 -30.11 32.51 -3.06
N SER A 124 -30.39 33.52 -3.90
CA SER A 124 -31.76 33.82 -4.31
C SER A 124 -32.46 32.64 -5.02
N LYS A 125 -31.70 31.83 -5.78
CA LYS A 125 -32.20 30.59 -6.38
C LYS A 125 -32.60 29.58 -5.30
N PHE A 126 -31.88 29.54 -4.18
CA PHE A 126 -32.10 28.59 -3.11
C PHE A 126 -33.42 28.89 -2.40
N VAL A 127 -33.76 30.17 -2.21
CA VAL A 127 -35.06 30.60 -1.67
C VAL A 127 -36.23 30.14 -2.55
N ILE A 128 -36.11 30.30 -3.88
CA ILE A 128 -37.16 29.88 -4.82
C ILE A 128 -37.34 28.35 -4.81
N LEU A 129 -36.24 27.61 -4.81
CA LEU A 129 -36.26 26.15 -4.76
C LEU A 129 -36.80 25.64 -3.41
N TYR A 130 -36.44 26.29 -2.31
CA TYR A 130 -36.97 26.01 -0.98
C TYR A 130 -38.49 26.19 -0.95
N ALA A 131 -38.99 27.34 -1.43
CA ALA A 131 -40.42 27.61 -1.46
C ALA A 131 -41.20 26.54 -2.25
N ALA A 132 -40.63 26.04 -3.36
CA ALA A 132 -41.24 24.95 -4.10
C ALA A 132 -41.27 23.63 -3.30
N ILE A 133 -40.19 23.31 -2.59
CA ILE A 133 -40.07 22.07 -1.80
C ILE A 133 -41.00 22.09 -0.59
N GLU A 134 -41.02 23.20 0.16
CA GLU A 134 -41.87 23.42 1.34
C GLU A 134 -43.36 23.24 1.02
N ASN A 135 -43.78 23.66 -0.18
CA ASN A 135 -45.16 23.53 -0.66
C ASN A 135 -45.45 22.19 -1.36
N GLY A 136 -44.53 21.23 -1.31
CA GLY A 136 -44.71 19.89 -1.90
C GLY A 136 -44.48 19.80 -3.41
N TYR A 137 -44.02 20.87 -4.06
CA TYR A 137 -43.76 20.95 -5.50
C TYR A 137 -42.35 20.52 -5.89
N TRP A 138 -41.96 19.31 -5.48
CA TRP A 138 -40.58 18.82 -5.63
C TRP A 138 -40.13 18.70 -7.09
N GLY A 139 -41.07 18.45 -8.00
CA GLY A 139 -40.81 18.42 -9.44
C GLY A 139 -40.28 19.76 -9.98
N LEU A 140 -40.83 20.89 -9.51
CA LEU A 140 -40.36 22.23 -9.91
C LEU A 140 -38.93 22.48 -9.41
N ALA A 141 -38.65 22.11 -8.15
CA ALA A 141 -37.32 22.27 -7.58
C ALA A 141 -36.27 21.36 -8.24
N ALA A 142 -36.65 20.12 -8.61
CA ALA A 142 -35.80 19.22 -9.37
C ALA A 142 -35.48 19.79 -10.76
N VAL A 143 -36.48 20.37 -11.44
CA VAL A 143 -36.30 21.05 -12.73
C VAL A 143 -35.33 22.23 -12.62
N GLY A 144 -35.43 23.05 -11.58
CA GLY A 144 -34.44 24.12 -11.31
C GLY A 144 -33.03 23.57 -11.04
N THR A 145 -32.92 22.49 -10.27
CA THR A 145 -31.63 21.83 -10.02
C THR A 145 -30.99 21.36 -11.33
N VAL A 146 -31.76 20.72 -12.22
CA VAL A 146 -31.29 20.31 -13.56
C VAL A 146 -30.93 21.50 -14.44
N ALA A 147 -31.72 22.57 -14.42
CA ALA A 147 -31.43 23.81 -15.14
C ALA A 147 -30.07 24.40 -14.72
N SER A 148 -29.78 24.43 -13.42
CA SER A 148 -28.48 24.92 -12.89
C SER A 148 -27.30 24.06 -13.34
N ILE A 149 -27.49 22.73 -13.44
CA ILE A 149 -26.48 21.81 -13.97
C ILE A 149 -26.19 22.09 -15.46
N ILE A 150 -27.23 22.30 -16.27
CA ILE A 150 -27.08 22.66 -17.69
C ILE A 150 -26.37 24.01 -17.82
N ALA A 151 -26.74 24.98 -16.98
CA ALA A 151 -26.15 26.32 -16.94
C ALA A 151 -24.63 26.28 -16.70
N ALA A 152 -24.21 25.48 -15.71
CA ALA A 152 -22.80 25.32 -15.38
C ALA A 152 -21.95 24.85 -16.57
N PHE A 153 -22.51 24.04 -17.48
CA PHE A 153 -21.81 23.55 -18.67
C PHE A 153 -21.38 24.69 -19.59
N TYR A 154 -22.34 25.49 -20.08
CA TYR A 154 -22.01 26.54 -21.04
C TYR A 154 -21.31 27.72 -20.38
N TYR A 155 -21.59 28.03 -19.10
CA TYR A 155 -20.86 29.08 -18.38
C TYR A 155 -19.37 28.76 -18.28
N ILE A 156 -19.01 27.56 -17.82
CA ILE A 156 -17.60 27.16 -17.74
C ILE A 156 -16.95 27.12 -19.11
N HIS A 157 -17.64 26.59 -20.12
CA HIS A 157 -17.11 26.55 -21.48
C HIS A 157 -16.79 27.97 -21.99
N THR A 158 -17.72 28.91 -21.83
CA THR A 158 -17.54 30.30 -22.24
C THR A 158 -16.46 31.02 -21.43
N ILE A 159 -16.41 30.82 -20.11
CA ILE A 159 -15.37 31.37 -19.25
C ILE A 159 -13.99 30.87 -19.69
N GLN A 160 -13.86 29.57 -20.00
CA GLN A 160 -12.59 29.01 -20.47
C GLN A 160 -12.13 29.65 -21.78
N GLN A 161 -13.02 29.75 -22.78
CA GLN A 161 -12.68 30.34 -24.09
C GLN A 161 -12.27 31.82 -23.97
N VAL A 162 -13.01 32.61 -23.19
CA VAL A 162 -12.81 34.07 -23.10
C VAL A 162 -11.68 34.44 -22.12
N CYS A 163 -11.61 33.77 -20.97
CA CYS A 163 -10.77 34.19 -19.85
C CYS A 163 -9.45 33.41 -19.74
N PHE A 164 -9.37 32.21 -20.32
CA PHE A 164 -8.23 31.31 -20.09
C PHE A 164 -7.57 30.78 -21.36
N GLN A 165 -8.31 30.65 -22.47
CA GLN A 165 -7.76 30.15 -23.73
C GLN A 165 -6.99 31.24 -24.47
N ARG A 166 -5.75 30.91 -24.84
CA ARG A 166 -4.84 31.77 -25.59
C ARG A 166 -4.93 31.47 -27.10
N GLN A 167 -4.58 32.46 -27.92
CA GLN A 167 -4.65 32.35 -29.38
C GLN A 167 -3.45 31.53 -29.91
N SER A 168 -3.68 30.51 -30.73
CA SER A 168 -2.63 29.59 -31.18
C SER A 168 -1.92 30.02 -32.47
N HIS A 169 -2.58 30.73 -33.40
CA HIS A 169 -2.02 31.14 -34.70
C HIS A 169 -2.40 32.60 -35.04
N GLY A 170 -1.39 33.42 -35.34
CA GLY A 170 -1.52 34.82 -35.80
C GLY A 170 -0.84 35.84 -34.89
N ILE A 171 -0.11 36.80 -35.49
CA ILE A 171 0.39 38.00 -34.80
C ILE A 171 -0.84 38.82 -34.39
N LEU A 172 -0.96 39.18 -33.10
CA LEU A 172 -1.96 40.14 -32.63
C LEU A 172 -1.79 41.43 -33.44
N GLY A 173 -2.75 41.76 -34.32
CA GLY A 173 -2.75 43.02 -35.06
C GLY A 173 -2.93 44.26 -34.17
N ASP A 174 -3.41 44.05 -32.94
CA ASP A 174 -3.75 45.09 -31.97
C ASP A 174 -2.83 45.08 -30.75
N LYS A 175 -2.44 46.27 -30.26
CA LYS A 175 -1.71 46.41 -28.99
C LYS A 175 -2.59 46.01 -27.79
N PRO A 176 -2.08 45.21 -26.84
CA PRO A 176 -2.82 44.83 -25.63
C PRO A 176 -3.05 46.04 -24.70
N ILE A 177 -4.24 46.13 -24.10
CA ILE A 177 -4.53 47.15 -23.07
C ILE A 177 -3.96 46.66 -21.73
N PRO A 178 -3.08 47.43 -21.06
CA PRO A 178 -2.55 47.07 -19.75
C PRO A 178 -3.67 46.88 -18.71
N PHE A 179 -3.53 45.88 -17.82
CA PHE A 179 -4.57 45.51 -16.85
C PHE A 179 -5.09 46.67 -15.97
N PHE A 180 -4.24 47.63 -15.60
CA PHE A 180 -4.61 48.76 -14.74
C PHE A 180 -5.01 50.03 -15.49
N GLN A 181 -4.90 50.03 -16.81
CA GLN A 181 -5.38 51.15 -17.62
C GLN A 181 -6.85 50.91 -17.98
N ILE A 182 -7.74 51.31 -17.07
CA ILE A 182 -9.19 51.21 -17.25
C ILE A 182 -9.65 52.51 -17.94
N PRO A 183 -10.03 52.49 -19.24
CA PRO A 183 -10.57 53.66 -19.92
C PRO A 183 -11.89 54.09 -19.26
N VAL A 184 -12.24 55.37 -19.36
CA VAL A 184 -13.49 55.93 -18.80
C VAL A 184 -14.73 55.13 -19.23
N GLY A 185 -14.77 54.63 -20.47
CA GLY A 185 -15.86 53.79 -20.98
C GLY A 185 -16.01 52.43 -20.29
N GLN A 186 -15.02 51.98 -19.52
CA GLN A 186 -15.05 50.74 -18.74
C GLN A 186 -15.35 50.97 -17.25
N LEU A 187 -15.50 52.21 -16.78
CA LEU A 187 -15.92 52.51 -15.39
C LEU A 187 -17.24 51.86 -14.98
N PRO A 188 -18.27 51.74 -15.86
CA PRO A 188 -19.49 51.01 -15.49
C PRO A 188 -19.23 49.55 -15.08
N ILE A 189 -18.23 48.90 -15.68
CA ILE A 189 -17.83 47.53 -15.31
C ILE A 189 -17.30 47.50 -13.88
N VAL A 190 -16.50 48.49 -13.49
CA VAL A 190 -15.95 48.60 -12.12
C VAL A 190 -17.07 48.80 -11.10
N VAL A 191 -18.00 49.73 -11.37
CA VAL A 191 -19.13 50.01 -10.48
C VAL A 191 -20.01 48.77 -10.32
N LEU A 192 -20.40 48.14 -11.42
CA LEU A 192 -21.22 46.92 -11.38
C LEU A 192 -20.51 45.77 -10.67
N ALA A 193 -19.20 45.61 -10.87
CA ALA A 193 -18.41 44.62 -10.14
C ALA A 193 -18.35 44.92 -8.63
N LEU A 194 -18.13 46.16 -8.22
CA LEU A 194 -18.15 46.56 -6.80
C LEU A 194 -19.51 46.31 -6.16
N VAL A 195 -20.60 46.67 -6.85
CA VAL A 195 -21.97 46.40 -6.38
C VAL A 195 -22.18 44.89 -6.25
N THR A 196 -21.75 44.09 -7.24
CA THR A 196 -21.81 42.62 -7.17
C THR A 196 -21.02 42.08 -5.96
N VAL A 197 -19.82 42.62 -5.69
CA VAL A 197 -19.03 42.22 -4.50
C VAL A 197 -19.76 42.54 -3.20
N VAL A 198 -20.34 43.74 -3.07
CA VAL A 198 -21.10 44.13 -1.86
C VAL A 198 -22.31 43.22 -1.67
N MET A 199 -23.09 43.01 -2.73
CA MET A 199 -24.25 42.12 -2.71
C MET A 199 -23.89 40.66 -2.39
N SER A 200 -22.68 40.23 -2.74
CA SER A 200 -22.18 38.91 -2.36
C SER A 200 -21.73 38.85 -0.91
N LEU A 201 -20.97 39.84 -0.42
CA LEU A 201 -20.40 39.83 0.94
C LEU A 201 -21.45 39.90 2.04
N ASP A 202 -22.47 40.73 1.83
CA ASP A 202 -23.55 41.00 2.76
C ASP A 202 -24.91 40.95 2.03
N PRO A 203 -25.49 39.75 1.89
CA PRO A 203 -26.74 39.55 1.15
C PRO A 203 -27.99 39.96 1.93
N ASP A 204 -27.90 40.14 3.26
CA ASP A 204 -29.05 40.39 4.14
C ASP A 204 -29.81 41.69 3.82
N PRO A 205 -29.14 42.84 3.58
CA PRO A 205 -29.85 44.06 3.18
C PRO A 205 -30.69 43.87 1.91
N PHE A 206 -30.22 43.03 0.99
CA PHE A 206 -30.94 42.72 -0.25
C PHE A 206 -32.11 41.76 -0.01
N LEU A 207 -31.94 40.78 0.89
CA LEU A 207 -33.02 39.90 1.33
C LEU A 207 -34.14 40.70 1.99
N MET A 208 -33.81 41.60 2.92
CA MET A 208 -34.77 42.47 3.60
C MET A 208 -35.52 43.37 2.62
N LEU A 209 -34.82 43.94 1.63
CA LEU A 209 -35.45 44.78 0.60
C LEU A 209 -36.45 43.97 -0.23
N ALA A 210 -36.08 42.74 -0.62
CA ALA A 210 -36.96 41.84 -1.35
C ALA A 210 -38.17 41.38 -0.53
N ALA A 211 -37.97 41.03 0.75
CA ALA A 211 -39.04 40.60 1.66
C ALA A 211 -40.06 41.74 1.91
N ASN A 212 -39.55 42.95 2.17
CA ASN A 212 -40.39 44.14 2.35
C ASN A 212 -41.21 44.47 1.10
N ALA A 213 -40.64 44.30 -0.10
CA ALA A 213 -41.34 44.56 -1.37
C ALA A 213 -42.56 43.64 -1.58
N VAL A 214 -42.60 42.50 -0.90
CA VAL A 214 -43.65 41.48 -0.97
C VAL A 214 -44.59 41.54 0.25
N GLY A 215 -44.37 42.48 1.17
CA GLY A 215 -45.21 42.64 2.37
C GLY A 215 -44.86 41.70 3.53
N LEU A 216 -43.62 41.16 3.57
CA LEU A 216 -43.05 40.45 4.71
C LEU A 216 -42.07 41.36 5.47
N PRO A 217 -42.53 42.15 6.46
CA PRO A 217 -41.66 43.00 7.26
C PRO A 217 -40.77 42.20 8.23
N ASP A 218 -41.21 41.01 8.62
CA ASP A 218 -40.46 40.08 9.44
C ASP A 218 -39.91 38.94 8.55
N HIS A 219 -38.60 38.94 8.31
CA HIS A 219 -37.92 37.97 7.47
C HIS A 219 -37.47 36.72 8.26
N HIS A 220 -37.78 36.62 9.56
CA HIS A 220 -37.48 35.45 10.39
C HIS A 220 -38.16 34.15 9.91
N GLY A 221 -39.17 34.23 9.02
CA GLY A 221 -39.78 33.08 8.36
C GLY A 221 -39.05 32.56 7.11
N LEU A 222 -37.96 33.22 6.69
CA LEU A 222 -37.14 32.78 5.56
C LEU A 222 -35.95 31.93 6.03
N PRO A 223 -35.48 30.95 5.23
CA PRO A 223 -34.32 30.14 5.59
C PRO A 223 -33.05 31.01 5.69
N GLU A 224 -32.35 30.90 6.82
CA GLU A 224 -31.02 31.50 6.99
C GLU A 224 -29.98 30.61 6.31
N PHE A 225 -29.56 30.95 5.09
CA PHE A 225 -28.65 30.11 4.30
C PHE A 225 -27.17 30.22 4.70
N GLU A 226 -26.80 31.26 5.42
CA GLU A 226 -25.42 31.56 5.79
C GLU A 226 -25.35 32.14 7.19
N THR A 227 -24.29 31.78 7.93
CA THR A 227 -23.96 32.38 9.22
C THR A 227 -22.52 32.91 9.21
N ILE A 228 -22.15 33.65 10.25
CA ILE A 228 -20.81 34.26 10.36
C ILE A 228 -19.71 33.20 10.29
N TRP A 229 -18.70 33.44 9.46
CA TRP A 229 -17.57 32.52 9.29
C TRP A 229 -16.62 32.59 10.48
N ASP A 230 -16.17 31.43 10.94
CA ASP A 230 -15.21 31.35 12.03
C ASP A 230 -13.81 31.87 11.65
N ALA A 231 -13.06 32.32 12.67
CA ALA A 231 -11.69 32.81 12.52
C ALA A 231 -10.72 31.84 11.79
N PRO A 232 -10.74 30.50 12.00
CA PRO A 232 -9.89 29.57 11.28
C PRO A 232 -10.15 29.50 9.77
N VAL A 233 -11.36 29.89 9.34
CA VAL A 233 -11.73 30.01 7.93
C VAL A 233 -11.30 31.36 7.39
N LEU A 234 -11.63 32.45 8.11
CA LEU A 234 -11.34 33.82 7.70
C LEU A 234 -9.85 34.09 7.53
N LEU A 235 -9.00 33.57 8.43
CA LEU A 235 -7.56 33.80 8.40
C LEU A 235 -6.90 33.41 7.06
N PRO A 236 -6.96 32.15 6.59
CA PRO A 236 -6.43 31.78 5.28
C PRO A 236 -7.19 32.47 4.14
N TYR A 237 -8.50 32.67 4.25
CA TYR A 237 -9.29 33.28 3.18
C TYR A 237 -8.90 34.74 2.91
N VAL A 238 -8.95 35.60 3.93
CA VAL A 238 -8.53 37.01 3.87
C VAL A 238 -7.03 37.11 3.63
N GLY A 239 -6.23 36.24 4.27
CA GLY A 239 -4.79 36.16 4.06
C GLY A 239 -4.42 35.85 2.60
N GLY A 240 -5.23 35.07 1.88
CA GLY A 240 -5.08 34.85 0.44
C GLY A 240 -5.13 36.14 -0.36
N PHE A 241 -6.12 37.02 -0.10
CA PHE A 241 -6.22 38.34 -0.73
C PHE A 241 -5.02 39.22 -0.41
N ALA A 242 -4.60 39.25 0.86
CA ALA A 242 -3.42 39.99 1.30
C ALA A 242 -2.15 39.50 0.56
N LEU A 243 -1.95 38.19 0.47
CA LEU A 243 -0.81 37.60 -0.25
C LEU A 243 -0.82 37.90 -1.74
N PHE A 244 -2.00 37.96 -2.37
CA PHE A 244 -2.13 38.34 -3.77
C PHE A 244 -1.67 39.79 -4.01
N LEU A 245 -2.01 40.71 -3.10
CA LEU A 245 -1.59 42.11 -3.15
C LEU A 245 -0.10 42.26 -2.85
N PHE A 246 0.39 41.73 -1.74
CA PHE A 246 1.80 41.83 -1.34
C PHE A 246 2.75 41.15 -2.33
N GLY A 247 2.34 40.01 -2.90
CA GLY A 247 3.12 39.28 -3.89
C GLY A 247 3.35 40.01 -5.20
N ARG A 248 2.65 41.13 -5.44
CA ARG A 248 2.96 42.03 -6.58
C ARG A 248 4.24 42.82 -6.38
N PHE A 249 4.60 43.11 -5.13
CA PHE A 249 5.77 43.94 -4.80
C PHE A 249 7.02 43.09 -4.54
N SER A 250 6.89 41.94 -3.87
CA SER A 250 8.03 41.07 -3.58
C SER A 250 7.66 39.58 -3.57
N ALA A 251 8.35 38.80 -4.41
CA ALA A 251 8.22 37.35 -4.45
C ALA A 251 8.71 36.69 -3.16
N GLN A 252 9.73 37.26 -2.51
CA GLN A 252 10.26 36.76 -1.24
C GLN A 252 9.30 37.05 -0.08
N ALA A 253 8.73 38.26 -0.02
CA ALA A 253 7.73 38.61 0.98
C ALA A 253 6.49 37.71 0.86
N ARG A 254 6.04 37.39 -0.37
CA ARG A 254 4.97 36.42 -0.60
C ARG A 254 5.32 35.03 -0.06
N ALA A 255 6.52 34.53 -0.32
CA ALA A 255 6.93 33.21 0.13
C ALA A 255 6.96 33.11 1.67
N VAL A 256 7.54 34.11 2.34
CA VAL A 256 7.57 34.20 3.81
C VAL A 256 6.17 34.36 4.37
N GLY A 257 5.38 35.29 3.81
CA GLY A 257 4.00 35.53 4.21
C GLY A 257 3.11 34.31 4.04
N ALA A 258 3.29 33.54 2.97
CA ALA A 258 2.55 32.29 2.76
C ALA A 258 2.88 31.26 3.84
N ILE A 259 4.16 31.02 4.14
CA ILE A 259 4.54 30.08 5.20
C ILE A 259 4.03 30.55 6.57
N ALA A 260 4.14 31.84 6.87
CA ALA A 260 3.63 32.43 8.11
C ALA A 260 2.11 32.26 8.22
N LEU A 261 1.36 32.55 7.15
CA LEU A 261 -0.09 32.40 7.11
C LEU A 261 -0.53 30.94 7.30
N ALA A 262 0.12 29.99 6.61
CA ALA A 262 -0.18 28.58 6.76
C ALA A 262 0.15 28.06 8.17
N THR A 263 1.24 28.53 8.77
CA THR A 263 1.64 28.18 10.14
C THR A 263 0.66 28.75 11.16
N ALA A 264 0.25 30.01 11.00
CA ALA A 264 -0.77 30.64 11.85
C ALA A 264 -2.13 29.94 11.72
N THR A 265 -2.50 29.51 10.51
CA THR A 265 -3.72 28.74 10.27
C THR A 265 -3.68 27.40 11.01
N LEU A 266 -2.57 26.65 10.91
CA LEU A 266 -2.39 25.40 11.65
C LEU A 266 -2.42 25.61 13.17
N ALA A 267 -1.72 26.63 13.67
CA ALA A 267 -1.69 26.95 15.09
C ALA A 267 -3.09 27.32 15.62
N LEU A 268 -3.86 28.10 14.86
CA LEU A 268 -5.21 28.49 15.23
C LEU A 268 -6.18 27.30 15.23
N VAL A 269 -6.09 26.42 14.22
CA VAL A 269 -6.89 25.18 14.18
C VAL A 269 -6.53 24.27 15.35
N ALA A 270 -5.23 24.08 15.62
CA ALA A 270 -4.77 23.26 16.74
C ALA A 270 -5.19 23.84 18.11
N ALA A 271 -5.19 25.17 18.26
CA ALA A 271 -5.64 25.84 19.50
C ALA A 271 -7.15 25.75 19.74
N ARG A 272 -7.94 25.55 18.69
CA ARG A 272 -9.40 25.34 18.76
C ARG A 272 -9.80 23.87 18.63
N LEU A 273 -8.85 22.95 18.70
CA LEU A 273 -9.13 21.53 18.58
C LEU A 273 -9.84 21.04 19.84
N GLU A 274 -11.12 20.72 19.71
CA GLU A 274 -11.89 20.10 20.78
C GLU A 274 -11.78 18.57 20.70
N SER A 275 -11.57 17.93 21.84
CA SER A 275 -11.52 16.47 21.91
C SER A 275 -12.87 15.89 21.50
N GLY A 276 -12.87 14.96 20.54
CA GLY A 276 -14.09 14.33 20.06
C GLY A 276 -14.77 15.01 18.88
N ASP A 277 -14.28 16.17 18.43
CA ASP A 277 -14.83 16.84 17.25
C ASP A 277 -14.28 16.27 15.93
N LEU A 278 -15.17 15.68 15.13
CA LEU A 278 -14.88 15.22 13.78
C LEU A 278 -14.43 16.36 12.87
N GLY A 279 -15.04 17.54 13.00
CA GLY A 279 -14.68 18.72 12.22
C GLY A 279 -13.25 19.16 12.51
N GLY A 280 -12.89 19.25 13.79
CA GLY A 280 -11.56 19.52 14.29
C GLY A 280 -10.49 18.56 13.76
N LEU A 281 -10.75 17.24 13.76
CA LEU A 281 -9.83 16.25 13.19
C LEU A 281 -9.54 16.53 11.71
N PHE A 282 -10.56 16.73 10.89
CA PHE A 282 -10.36 17.01 9.46
C PHE A 282 -9.75 18.39 9.22
N ALA A 283 -10.12 19.41 10.00
CA ALA A 283 -9.53 20.73 9.94
C ALA A 283 -8.02 20.67 10.25
N LEU A 284 -7.61 19.87 11.25
CA LEU A 284 -6.21 19.65 11.59
C LEU A 284 -5.46 19.00 10.42
N ILE A 285 -6.03 17.95 9.81
CA ILE A 285 -5.45 17.30 8.62
C ILE A 285 -5.32 18.30 7.46
N PHE A 286 -6.36 19.10 7.20
CA PHE A 286 -6.39 20.07 6.12
C PHE A 286 -5.38 21.19 6.32
N ALA A 287 -5.26 21.73 7.54
CA ALA A 287 -4.28 22.77 7.87
C ALA A 287 -2.85 22.23 7.85
N ALA A 288 -2.60 21.01 8.35
CA ALA A 288 -1.27 20.40 8.36
C ALA A 288 -0.77 20.09 6.94
N ILE A 289 -1.61 19.50 6.09
CA ILE A 289 -1.28 19.30 4.67
C ILE A 289 -1.21 20.65 3.94
N GLY A 290 -2.05 21.63 4.32
CA GLY A 290 -2.00 23.02 3.85
C GLY A 290 -0.65 23.69 4.09
N LEU A 291 -0.05 23.48 5.26
CA LEU A 291 1.31 23.92 5.56
C LEU A 291 2.34 23.17 4.73
N ALA A 292 2.25 21.84 4.63
CA ALA A 292 3.17 21.03 3.85
C ALA A 292 3.20 21.43 2.36
N VAL A 293 2.03 21.63 1.74
CA VAL A 293 1.94 22.12 0.35
C VAL A 293 2.47 23.53 0.21
N THR A 294 2.21 24.42 1.17
CA THR A 294 2.70 25.80 1.10
C THR A 294 4.23 25.84 1.09
N VAL A 295 4.87 25.11 2.02
CA VAL A 295 6.34 25.00 2.09
C VAL A 295 6.91 24.36 0.81
N TYR A 296 6.31 23.28 0.33
CA TYR A 296 6.72 22.62 -0.91
C TYR A 296 6.61 23.56 -2.13
N SER A 297 5.50 24.29 -2.25
CA SER A 297 5.18 25.18 -3.37
C SER A 297 6.12 26.36 -3.51
N VAL A 298 6.73 26.86 -2.42
CA VAL A 298 7.73 27.93 -2.49
C VAL A 298 8.91 27.54 -3.39
N GLY A 299 9.36 26.29 -3.30
CA GLY A 299 10.46 25.77 -4.13
C GLY A 299 9.98 25.33 -5.51
N TYR A 300 8.84 24.65 -5.56
CA TYR A 300 8.30 24.08 -6.79
C TYR A 300 7.82 25.14 -7.78
N MET A 301 7.17 26.21 -7.32
CA MET A 301 6.61 27.27 -8.17
C MET A 301 7.60 28.43 -8.45
N LYS A 302 8.86 28.35 -7.99
CA LYS A 302 9.82 29.47 -8.07
C LYS A 302 10.00 30.02 -9.48
N HIS A 303 9.95 29.15 -10.50
CA HIS A 303 10.09 29.49 -11.91
C HIS A 303 8.80 29.31 -12.72
N GLY A 304 7.66 29.05 -12.06
CA GLY A 304 6.37 28.88 -12.71
C GLY A 304 5.71 30.21 -13.07
N HIS A 305 4.72 30.19 -13.96
CA HIS A 305 3.92 31.36 -14.32
C HIS A 305 2.79 31.60 -13.31
N GLY A 306 2.39 32.86 -13.14
CA GLY A 306 1.21 33.18 -12.32
C GLY A 306 1.32 32.74 -10.85
N VAL A 307 2.47 32.90 -10.22
CA VAL A 307 2.69 32.44 -8.84
C VAL A 307 1.79 33.16 -7.82
N ASN A 308 1.47 34.45 -8.03
CA ASN A 308 0.56 35.20 -7.14
C ASN A 308 -0.85 34.60 -7.11
N ARG A 309 -1.43 34.33 -8.29
CA ARG A 309 -2.75 33.68 -8.39
C ARG A 309 -2.73 32.26 -7.81
N TYR A 310 -1.61 31.55 -7.91
CA TYR A 310 -1.46 30.21 -7.36
C TYR A 310 -1.64 30.22 -5.84
N PHE A 311 -0.87 31.06 -5.11
CA PHE A 311 -0.99 31.15 -3.66
C PHE A 311 -2.34 31.71 -3.23
N PHE A 312 -2.91 32.67 -3.97
CA PHE A 312 -4.25 33.17 -3.74
C PHE A 312 -5.28 32.02 -3.70
N PHE A 313 -5.41 31.25 -4.78
CA PHE A 313 -6.38 30.16 -4.85
C PHE A 313 -6.05 29.01 -3.89
N LEU A 314 -4.75 28.77 -3.59
CA LEU A 314 -4.34 27.78 -2.60
C LEU A 314 -4.91 28.09 -1.21
N PHE A 315 -4.80 29.34 -0.75
CA PHE A 315 -5.29 29.74 0.57
C PHE A 315 -6.81 29.81 0.65
N LEU A 316 -7.48 30.28 -0.40
CA LEU A 316 -8.94 30.24 -0.45
C LEU A 316 -9.46 28.79 -0.46
N MET A 317 -8.77 27.87 -1.15
CA MET A 317 -9.08 26.44 -1.09
C MET A 317 -8.88 25.86 0.33
N ILE A 318 -7.77 26.18 1.00
CA ILE A 318 -7.50 25.72 2.39
C ILE A 318 -8.57 26.26 3.35
N GLY A 319 -8.89 27.56 3.28
CA GLY A 319 -9.94 28.17 4.10
C GLY A 319 -11.30 27.51 3.87
N SER A 320 -11.67 27.29 2.61
CA SER A 320 -12.93 26.62 2.26
C SER A 320 -12.98 25.18 2.78
N LEU A 321 -11.87 24.43 2.69
CA LEU A 321 -11.76 23.07 3.23
C LEU A 321 -11.93 23.05 4.76
N ILE A 322 -11.29 23.98 5.48
CA ILE A 322 -11.46 24.15 6.92
C ILE A 322 -12.93 24.49 7.23
N GLY A 323 -13.56 25.37 6.45
CA GLY A 323 -14.97 25.70 6.60
C GLY A 323 -15.91 24.51 6.44
N VAL A 324 -15.69 23.65 5.42
CA VAL A 324 -16.45 22.38 5.27
C VAL A 324 -16.28 21.48 6.48
N ALA A 325 -15.08 21.45 7.07
CA ALA A 325 -14.78 20.65 8.24
C ALA A 325 -15.49 21.16 9.50
N THR A 326 -15.35 22.44 9.83
CA THR A 326 -15.75 22.99 11.13
C THR A 326 -17.20 23.46 11.20
N THR A 327 -17.87 23.72 10.08
CA THR A 327 -19.26 24.20 10.11
C THR A 327 -20.24 23.13 10.61
N ASN A 328 -21.15 23.55 11.48
CA ASN A 328 -22.30 22.79 11.96
C ASN A 328 -23.62 23.19 11.29
N HIS A 329 -23.59 24.28 10.51
CA HIS A 329 -24.72 24.76 9.71
C HIS A 329 -24.65 24.23 8.27
N LEU A 330 -25.70 23.56 7.79
CA LEU A 330 -25.73 22.92 6.46
C LEU A 330 -25.67 23.91 5.28
N GLY A 331 -26.20 25.12 5.45
CA GLY A 331 -26.08 26.18 4.42
C GLY A 331 -24.63 26.61 4.20
N ASN A 332 -23.90 26.85 5.30
CA ASN A 332 -22.45 27.14 5.26
C ASN A 332 -21.65 25.95 4.73
N PHE A 333 -22.05 24.73 5.10
CA PHE A 333 -21.43 23.51 4.58
C PHE A 333 -21.48 23.48 3.05
N TYR A 334 -22.64 23.75 2.45
CA TYR A 334 -22.80 23.83 1.00
C TYR A 334 -22.00 24.98 0.38
N LEU A 335 -22.04 26.17 0.98
CA LEU A 335 -21.28 27.34 0.52
C LEU A 335 -19.77 27.04 0.45
N PHE A 336 -19.19 26.53 1.54
CA PHE A 336 -17.78 26.16 1.56
C PHE A 336 -17.46 25.00 0.60
N TRP A 337 -18.40 24.10 0.37
CA TRP A 337 -18.25 22.99 -0.58
C TRP A 337 -18.10 23.48 -2.03
N GLU A 338 -18.94 24.44 -2.42
CA GLU A 338 -18.87 25.10 -3.74
C GLU A 338 -17.61 25.95 -3.87
N LEU A 339 -17.31 26.77 -2.86
CA LEU A 339 -16.08 27.59 -2.85
C LEU A 339 -14.83 26.71 -3.00
N MET A 340 -14.74 25.62 -2.24
CA MET A 340 -13.65 24.65 -2.38
C MET A 340 -13.56 24.09 -3.81
N THR A 341 -14.69 23.72 -4.43
CA THR A 341 -14.74 23.19 -5.81
C THR A 341 -14.26 24.22 -6.82
N TRP A 342 -14.70 25.46 -6.67
CA TRP A 342 -14.33 26.54 -7.55
C TRP A 342 -12.83 26.92 -7.43
N MET A 343 -12.30 27.03 -6.21
CA MET A 343 -10.87 27.31 -5.99
C MET A 343 -9.95 26.21 -6.52
N SER A 344 -10.30 24.96 -6.25
CA SER A 344 -9.52 23.82 -6.73
C SER A 344 -9.59 23.66 -8.25
N TYR A 345 -10.71 24.01 -8.89
CA TYR A 345 -10.82 24.08 -10.35
C TYR A 345 -9.77 25.04 -10.94
N LEU A 346 -9.65 26.24 -10.39
CA LEU A 346 -8.68 27.25 -10.86
C LEU A 346 -7.22 26.80 -10.66
N LEU A 347 -6.96 25.97 -9.65
CA LEU A 347 -5.67 25.33 -9.44
C LEU A 347 -5.40 24.17 -10.42
N VAL A 348 -6.42 23.41 -10.81
CA VAL A 348 -6.31 22.34 -11.83
C VAL A 348 -5.97 22.92 -13.20
N ILE A 349 -6.60 24.02 -13.59
CA ILE A 349 -6.38 24.67 -14.89
C ILE A 349 -5.17 25.62 -14.91
N HIS A 350 -4.33 25.61 -13.87
CA HIS A 350 -3.24 26.58 -13.70
C HIS A 350 -2.30 26.68 -14.91
N GLU A 351 -2.00 25.54 -15.54
CA GLU A 351 -1.16 25.46 -16.74
C GLU A 351 -1.82 26.07 -17.98
N GLN A 352 -3.15 26.21 -18.01
CA GLN A 352 -3.93 26.80 -19.12
C GLN A 352 -3.71 26.13 -20.49
N THR A 353 -3.19 24.90 -20.52
CA THR A 353 -3.11 24.10 -21.77
C THR A 353 -4.50 23.59 -22.15
N ALA A 354 -4.71 23.28 -23.44
CA ALA A 354 -5.98 22.70 -23.90
C ALA A 354 -6.36 21.41 -23.14
N LYS A 355 -5.37 20.59 -22.78
CA LYS A 355 -5.55 19.40 -21.94
C LYS A 355 -5.97 19.76 -20.51
N ALA A 356 -5.33 20.76 -19.91
CA ALA A 356 -5.67 21.23 -18.56
C ALA A 356 -7.07 21.84 -18.49
N LEU A 357 -7.46 22.67 -19.46
CA LEU A 357 -8.80 23.27 -19.54
C LEU A 357 -9.88 22.20 -19.69
N LYS A 358 -9.69 21.23 -20.59
CA LYS A 358 -10.64 20.12 -20.78
C LYS A 358 -10.80 19.28 -19.50
N ALA A 359 -9.70 18.91 -18.85
CA ALA A 359 -9.74 18.14 -17.61
C ALA A 359 -10.36 18.94 -16.45
N GLY A 360 -10.05 20.23 -16.34
CA GLY A 360 -10.64 21.13 -15.36
C GLY A 360 -12.14 21.32 -15.56
N MET A 361 -12.61 21.42 -16.80
CA MET A 361 -14.04 21.49 -17.11
C MET A 361 -14.75 20.21 -16.64
N LYS A 362 -14.20 19.03 -16.97
CA LYS A 362 -14.74 17.75 -16.49
C LYS A 362 -14.78 17.66 -14.96
N TYR A 363 -13.70 18.10 -14.31
CA TYR A 363 -13.61 18.17 -12.85
C TYR A 363 -14.70 19.02 -12.23
N PHE A 364 -14.82 20.27 -12.70
CA PHE A 364 -15.78 21.22 -12.17
C PHE A 364 -17.20 20.73 -12.38
N LEU A 365 -17.54 20.26 -13.58
CA LEU A 365 -18.90 19.83 -13.90
C LEU A 365 -19.35 18.64 -13.05
N ILE A 366 -18.51 17.63 -12.85
CA ILE A 366 -18.89 16.48 -12.02
C ILE A 366 -19.07 16.91 -10.56
N CYS A 367 -18.16 17.71 -10.01
CA CYS A 367 -18.22 18.13 -8.62
C CYS A 367 -19.37 19.10 -8.34
N ALA A 368 -19.57 20.12 -9.19
CA ALA A 368 -20.64 21.09 -9.06
C ALA A 368 -22.02 20.45 -9.27
N SER A 369 -22.15 19.53 -10.24
CA SER A 369 -23.43 18.82 -10.43
C SER A 369 -23.80 17.97 -9.22
N GLY A 370 -22.83 17.26 -8.64
CA GLY A 370 -23.07 16.50 -7.41
C GLY A 370 -23.44 17.40 -6.23
N ALA A 371 -22.83 18.58 -6.14
CA ALA A 371 -23.13 19.55 -5.10
C ALA A 371 -24.55 20.15 -5.27
N TYR A 372 -25.00 20.47 -6.49
CA TYR A 372 -26.39 20.90 -6.74
C TYR A 372 -27.41 19.82 -6.34
N VAL A 373 -27.11 18.53 -6.60
CA VAL A 373 -27.97 17.42 -6.16
C VAL A 373 -28.00 17.32 -4.63
N MET A 374 -26.85 17.45 -3.96
CA MET A 374 -26.78 17.50 -2.49
C MET A 374 -27.55 18.68 -1.91
N HIS A 375 -27.48 19.86 -2.56
CA HIS A 375 -28.20 21.05 -2.14
C HIS A 375 -29.72 20.82 -2.16
N PHE A 376 -30.25 20.16 -3.19
CA PHE A 376 -31.66 19.74 -3.18
C PHE A 376 -32.01 18.92 -1.92
N GLY A 377 -31.14 17.99 -1.51
CA GLY A 377 -31.30 17.23 -0.27
C GLY A 377 -31.28 18.11 0.99
N ILE A 378 -30.39 19.10 1.04
CA ILE A 378 -30.31 20.08 2.15
C ILE A 378 -31.62 20.86 2.27
N LEU A 379 -32.18 21.34 1.14
CA LEU A 379 -33.45 22.07 1.13
C LEU A 379 -34.63 21.21 1.56
N VAL A 380 -34.69 19.95 1.09
CA VAL A 380 -35.71 18.98 1.53
C VAL A 380 -35.64 18.74 3.03
N LEU A 381 -34.44 18.60 3.59
CA LEU A 381 -34.27 18.38 5.01
C LEU A 381 -34.73 19.59 5.83
N HIS A 382 -34.34 20.80 5.41
CA HIS A 382 -34.76 22.04 6.06
C HIS A 382 -36.27 22.26 5.97
N ALA A 383 -36.89 22.01 4.82
CA ALA A 383 -38.34 22.15 4.64
C ALA A 383 -39.17 21.20 5.52
N GLN A 384 -38.57 20.12 6.03
CA GLN A 384 -39.26 19.14 6.88
C GLN A 384 -38.97 19.33 8.36
N LEU A 385 -37.79 19.83 8.71
CA LEU A 385 -37.32 19.95 10.09
C LEU A 385 -37.20 21.40 10.58
N GLY A 386 -37.28 22.39 9.69
CA GLY A 386 -37.26 23.82 10.02
C GLY A 386 -35.90 24.39 10.42
N THR A 387 -34.81 23.62 10.30
CA THR A 387 -33.47 24.03 10.77
C THR A 387 -32.37 23.53 9.83
N PHE A 388 -31.24 24.24 9.80
CA PHE A 388 -30.01 23.85 9.11
C PHE A 388 -28.92 23.38 10.08
N GLU A 389 -29.17 23.49 11.39
CA GLU A 389 -28.21 23.12 12.42
C GLU A 389 -28.16 21.60 12.59
N ILE A 390 -26.97 21.01 12.37
CA ILE A 390 -26.78 19.55 12.44
C ILE A 390 -27.18 18.99 13.81
N SER A 391 -26.95 19.74 14.90
CA SER A 391 -27.32 19.34 16.26
C SER A 391 -28.82 19.24 16.49
N GLU A 392 -29.62 20.00 15.74
CA GLU A 392 -31.09 19.99 15.83
C GLU A 392 -31.70 18.99 14.84
N ILE A 393 -31.03 18.76 13.70
CA ILE A 393 -31.44 17.79 12.69
C ILE A 393 -31.27 16.35 13.18
N ALA A 394 -30.12 16.01 13.76
CA ALA A 394 -29.76 14.64 14.08
C ALA A 394 -30.78 13.93 15.00
N PRO A 395 -31.30 14.55 16.09
CA PRO A 395 -32.32 13.93 16.93
C PRO A 395 -33.67 13.71 16.21
N CYS A 396 -33.99 14.56 15.22
CA CYS A 396 -35.27 14.55 14.53
C CYS A 396 -35.27 13.69 13.25
N ILE A 397 -34.11 13.29 12.73
CA ILE A 397 -34.01 12.59 11.44
C ILE A 397 -34.83 11.29 11.40
N GLY A 398 -34.99 10.61 12.54
CA GLY A 398 -35.73 9.36 12.66
C GLY A 398 -37.25 9.53 12.53
N THR A 399 -37.78 10.75 12.57
CA THR A 399 -39.22 11.01 12.37
C THR A 399 -39.60 11.06 10.89
N LEU A 400 -38.64 11.18 9.99
CA LEU A 400 -38.88 11.20 8.55
C LEU A 400 -39.37 9.82 8.07
N SER A 401 -40.23 9.82 7.05
CA SER A 401 -40.63 8.56 6.41
C SER A 401 -39.42 7.88 5.75
N PRO A 402 -39.34 6.54 5.70
CA PRO A 402 -38.20 5.84 5.10
C PRO A 402 -37.91 6.24 3.64
N ALA A 403 -38.96 6.53 2.86
CA ALA A 403 -38.81 7.00 1.49
C ALA A 403 -38.13 8.38 1.42
N LEU A 404 -38.57 9.32 2.26
CA LEU A 404 -38.02 10.67 2.31
C LEU A 404 -36.59 10.69 2.87
N ALA A 405 -36.36 9.94 3.96
CA ALA A 405 -35.03 9.71 4.50
C ALA A 405 -34.08 9.12 3.43
N GLY A 406 -34.59 8.20 2.60
CA GLY A 406 -33.86 7.62 1.47
C GLY A 406 -33.50 8.63 0.38
N VAL A 407 -34.40 9.55 0.05
CA VAL A 407 -34.13 10.65 -0.91
C VAL A 407 -33.07 11.61 -0.37
N VAL A 408 -33.18 12.03 0.89
CA VAL A 408 -32.17 12.86 1.56
C VAL A 408 -30.82 12.15 1.57
N LEU A 409 -30.78 10.89 1.98
CA LEU A 409 -29.55 10.11 2.03
C LEU A 409 -28.90 9.97 0.63
N ALA A 410 -29.69 9.62 -0.39
CA ALA A 410 -29.19 9.44 -1.76
C ALA A 410 -28.63 10.74 -2.36
N THR A 411 -29.32 11.86 -2.17
CA THR A 411 -28.91 13.16 -2.72
C THR A 411 -27.61 13.67 -2.09
N PHE A 412 -27.45 13.55 -0.77
CA PHE A 412 -26.18 13.84 -0.10
C PHE A 412 -25.06 12.89 -0.54
N LEU A 413 -25.32 11.58 -0.56
CA LEU A 413 -24.32 10.59 -0.98
C LEU A 413 -23.84 10.84 -2.41
N ILE A 414 -24.71 11.23 -3.35
CA ILE A 414 -24.30 11.59 -4.73
C ILE A 414 -23.30 12.76 -4.72
N GLY A 415 -23.55 13.81 -3.94
CA GLY A 415 -22.61 14.94 -3.83
C GLY A 415 -21.28 14.55 -3.22
N PHE A 416 -21.31 13.76 -2.15
CA PHE A 416 -20.09 13.25 -1.51
C PHE A 416 -19.31 12.29 -2.41
N MET A 417 -20.00 11.39 -3.11
CA MET A 417 -19.43 10.47 -4.08
C MET A 417 -18.75 11.20 -5.24
N ALA A 418 -19.37 12.27 -5.75
CA ALA A 418 -18.80 13.08 -6.82
C ALA A 418 -17.44 13.67 -6.42
N LYS A 419 -17.33 14.15 -5.17
CA LYS A 419 -16.10 14.77 -4.64
C LYS A 419 -15.06 13.75 -4.18
N ALA A 420 -15.49 12.64 -3.58
CA ALA A 420 -14.61 11.52 -3.23
C ALA A 420 -14.06 10.81 -4.49
N GLY A 421 -14.79 10.91 -5.60
CA GLY A 421 -14.46 10.24 -6.86
C GLY A 421 -14.86 8.77 -6.84
N LEU A 422 -16.00 8.40 -6.25
CA LEU A 422 -16.49 7.02 -6.25
C LEU A 422 -17.13 6.65 -7.59
N PHE A 423 -17.17 5.36 -7.93
CA PHE A 423 -17.92 4.87 -9.08
C PHE A 423 -19.41 5.23 -8.97
N PRO A 424 -20.06 5.74 -10.04
CA PRO A 424 -19.57 5.99 -11.39
C PRO A 424 -18.97 7.40 -11.64
N LEU A 425 -18.92 8.27 -10.62
CA LEU A 425 -18.53 9.68 -10.71
C LEU A 425 -17.01 9.95 -10.59
N TYR A 426 -16.18 8.92 -10.73
CA TYR A 426 -14.72 8.98 -10.53
C TYR A 426 -13.91 9.65 -11.65
N SER A 427 -14.51 9.77 -12.84
CA SER A 427 -13.75 9.90 -14.09
C SER A 427 -12.97 11.22 -14.25
N TRP A 428 -13.22 12.24 -13.42
CA TRP A 428 -12.44 13.47 -13.38
C TRP A 428 -11.06 13.28 -12.73
N LEU A 429 -10.95 12.42 -11.73
CA LEU A 429 -9.78 12.28 -10.88
C LEU A 429 -8.52 11.85 -11.68
N PRO A 430 -8.54 10.76 -12.47
CA PRO A 430 -7.39 10.35 -13.27
C PRO A 430 -7.10 11.27 -14.47
N GLU A 431 -7.96 12.25 -14.78
CA GLU A 431 -7.73 13.27 -15.81
C GLU A 431 -7.16 14.57 -15.25
N ALA A 432 -7.55 14.98 -14.05
CA ALA A 432 -7.12 16.23 -13.43
C ALA A 432 -5.68 16.13 -12.86
N HIS A 433 -5.32 15.02 -12.23
CA HIS A 433 -3.99 14.87 -11.61
C HIS A 433 -2.82 15.01 -12.59
N PRO A 434 -2.82 14.39 -13.79
CA PRO A 434 -1.68 14.51 -14.71
C PRO A 434 -1.43 15.91 -15.27
N VAL A 435 -2.43 16.80 -15.25
CA VAL A 435 -2.35 18.15 -15.81
C VAL A 435 -2.16 19.25 -14.77
N ALA A 436 -2.62 19.03 -13.53
CA ALA A 436 -2.44 19.97 -12.44
C ALA A 436 -0.95 20.04 -12.00
N PRO A 437 -0.47 21.16 -11.45
CA PRO A 437 0.84 21.22 -10.79
C PRO A 437 0.97 20.10 -9.73
N SER A 438 2.15 19.48 -9.59
CA SER A 438 2.32 18.38 -8.64
C SER A 438 2.15 18.81 -7.18
N SER A 439 2.45 20.08 -6.89
CA SER A 439 2.11 20.70 -5.61
C SER A 439 0.61 20.70 -5.30
N ILE A 440 -0.27 20.69 -6.31
CA ILE A 440 -1.73 20.61 -6.13
C ILE A 440 -2.23 19.18 -6.21
N SER A 441 -1.60 18.34 -7.03
CA SER A 441 -1.97 16.91 -7.12
C SER A 441 -1.89 16.20 -5.76
N GLY A 442 -0.90 16.56 -4.92
CA GLY A 442 -0.78 16.09 -3.55
C GLY A 442 -2.02 16.35 -2.70
N PRO A 443 -2.38 17.61 -2.37
CA PRO A 443 -3.57 17.94 -1.60
C PRO A 443 -4.90 17.57 -2.29
N MET A 444 -4.98 17.55 -3.63
CA MET A 444 -6.17 16.99 -4.30
C MET A 444 -6.41 15.53 -3.90
N SER A 445 -5.36 14.73 -3.84
CA SER A 445 -5.45 13.36 -3.37
C SER A 445 -5.57 13.30 -1.84
N GLY A 446 -4.77 14.07 -1.11
CA GLY A 446 -4.61 13.99 0.34
C GLY A 446 -5.79 14.56 1.14
N ILE A 447 -6.39 15.67 0.71
CA ILE A 447 -7.41 16.40 1.48
C ILE A 447 -8.72 16.66 0.71
N LEU A 448 -8.67 16.93 -0.60
CA LEU A 448 -9.87 17.28 -1.37
C LEU A 448 -10.85 16.10 -1.51
N THR A 449 -10.33 14.89 -1.77
CA THR A 449 -11.15 13.66 -1.77
C THR A 449 -11.64 13.29 -0.36
N LYS A 450 -10.92 13.72 0.68
CA LYS A 450 -11.26 13.45 2.09
C LYS A 450 -12.43 14.32 2.56
N ALA A 451 -12.68 15.48 1.94
CA ALA A 451 -13.92 16.23 2.16
C ALA A 451 -15.17 15.40 1.80
N GLY A 452 -15.09 14.57 0.76
CA GLY A 452 -16.12 13.58 0.41
C GLY A 452 -16.37 12.58 1.54
N ILE A 453 -15.29 12.00 2.07
CA ILE A 453 -15.36 11.05 3.18
C ILE A 453 -15.87 11.71 4.47
N LEU A 454 -15.41 12.91 4.79
CA LEU A 454 -15.92 13.71 5.90
C LEU A 454 -17.44 13.87 5.81
N GLY A 455 -17.96 14.25 4.64
CA GLY A 455 -19.39 14.40 4.40
C GLY A 455 -20.15 13.08 4.66
N MET A 456 -19.63 11.96 4.15
CA MET A 456 -20.21 10.63 4.40
C MET A 456 -20.21 10.28 5.89
N VAL A 457 -19.13 10.56 6.61
CA VAL A 457 -19.05 10.27 8.06
C VAL A 457 -20.02 11.16 8.85
N LYS A 458 -20.06 12.48 8.56
CA LYS A 458 -21.02 13.41 9.16
C LYS A 458 -22.46 12.95 8.94
N LEU A 459 -22.80 12.52 7.72
CA LEU A 459 -24.14 12.08 7.37
C LEU A 459 -24.53 10.76 8.02
N LEU A 460 -23.70 9.72 7.87
CA LEU A 460 -24.04 8.35 8.30
C LEU A 460 -23.99 8.20 9.82
N PHE A 461 -22.96 8.75 10.46
CA PHE A 461 -22.73 8.55 11.90
C PHE A 461 -23.12 9.76 12.75
N GLY A 462 -23.06 10.97 12.19
CA GLY A 462 -23.43 12.20 12.90
C GLY A 462 -24.91 12.55 12.80
N ILE A 463 -25.49 12.48 11.60
CA ILE A 463 -26.88 12.87 11.34
C ILE A 463 -27.83 11.67 11.51
N PHE A 464 -27.66 10.62 10.71
CA PHE A 464 -28.60 9.48 10.71
C PHE A 464 -28.40 8.53 11.91
N GLY A 465 -27.16 8.12 12.18
CA GLY A 465 -26.86 7.11 13.19
C GLY A 465 -27.47 5.74 12.90
N VAL A 466 -27.24 4.77 13.79
CA VAL A 466 -27.71 3.38 13.66
C VAL A 466 -29.23 3.30 13.68
N GLY A 467 -29.88 4.09 14.54
CA GLY A 467 -31.33 4.08 14.70
C GLY A 467 -32.08 4.45 13.42
N ALA A 468 -31.73 5.58 12.79
CA ALA A 468 -32.40 6.00 11.54
C ALA A 468 -31.97 5.13 10.35
N LEU A 469 -30.71 4.69 10.28
CA LEU A 469 -30.28 3.78 9.22
C LEU A 469 -30.96 2.40 9.30
N GLY A 470 -31.39 1.98 10.49
CA GLY A 470 -32.15 0.74 10.69
C GLY A 470 -33.49 0.72 9.97
N GLN A 471 -34.08 1.88 9.68
CA GLN A 471 -35.36 2.00 8.96
C GLN A 471 -35.31 1.46 7.52
N PHE A 472 -34.12 1.36 6.93
CA PHE A 472 -33.92 0.85 5.56
C PHE A 472 -33.78 -0.68 5.50
N GLY A 473 -33.80 -1.36 6.64
CA GLY A 473 -33.61 -2.80 6.73
C GLY A 473 -32.15 -3.24 6.54
N LEU A 474 -31.94 -4.55 6.72
CA LEU A 474 -30.63 -5.19 6.60
C LEU A 474 -30.53 -5.98 5.30
N PHE A 475 -29.39 -5.87 4.64
CA PHE A 475 -29.00 -6.69 3.50
C PHE A 475 -27.63 -7.31 3.78
N ALA A 476 -27.56 -8.65 3.80
CA ALA A 476 -26.35 -9.40 4.12
C ALA A 476 -25.66 -8.99 5.46
N GLY A 477 -26.45 -8.61 6.47
CA GLY A 477 -25.95 -8.18 7.78
C GLY A 477 -25.45 -6.73 7.84
N LEU A 478 -25.63 -5.96 6.77
CA LEU A 478 -25.33 -4.52 6.69
C LEU A 478 -26.62 -3.72 6.56
N SER A 479 -26.63 -2.46 6.98
CA SER A 479 -27.72 -1.55 6.59
C SER A 479 -27.75 -1.42 5.07
N LEU A 480 -28.93 -1.27 4.46
CA LEU A 480 -29.03 -1.14 3.00
C LEU A 480 -28.10 -0.02 2.45
N PRO A 481 -28.02 1.18 3.06
CA PRO A 481 -27.04 2.20 2.64
C PRO A 481 -25.59 1.76 2.82
N GLY A 482 -25.27 1.07 3.92
CA GLY A 482 -23.94 0.50 4.16
C GLY A 482 -23.54 -0.53 3.10
N ALA A 483 -24.46 -1.43 2.72
CA ALA A 483 -24.26 -2.41 1.66
C ALA A 483 -24.00 -1.74 0.29
N VAL A 484 -24.72 -0.65 -0.02
CA VAL A 484 -24.49 0.14 -1.24
C VAL A 484 -23.08 0.75 -1.22
N LEU A 485 -22.63 1.30 -0.10
CA LEU A 485 -21.28 1.85 0.04
C LEU A 485 -20.19 0.77 -0.06
N VAL A 486 -20.42 -0.42 0.52
CA VAL A 486 -19.54 -1.58 0.36
C VAL A 486 -19.44 -1.99 -1.12
N ALA A 487 -20.56 -2.08 -1.83
CA ALA A 487 -20.57 -2.46 -3.24
C ALA A 487 -19.86 -1.43 -4.12
N LEU A 488 -20.22 -0.15 -3.99
CA LEU A 488 -19.62 0.94 -4.76
C LEU A 488 -18.15 1.16 -4.42
N GLY A 489 -17.79 1.06 -3.14
CA GLY A 489 -16.41 1.09 -2.67
C GLY A 489 -15.58 -0.05 -3.23
N GLY A 490 -16.12 -1.27 -3.29
CA GLY A 490 -15.46 -2.45 -3.87
C GLY A 490 -15.24 -2.33 -5.38
N ILE A 491 -16.24 -1.84 -6.11
CA ILE A 491 -16.08 -1.54 -7.55
C ILE A 491 -15.01 -0.48 -7.75
N THR A 492 -15.03 0.59 -6.93
CA THR A 492 -14.06 1.68 -6.99
C THR A 492 -12.64 1.20 -6.70
N LEU A 493 -12.47 0.37 -5.68
CA LEU A 493 -11.22 -0.28 -5.29
C LEU A 493 -10.63 -1.07 -6.45
N LEU A 494 -11.38 -2.07 -6.95
CA LEU A 494 -10.88 -2.97 -7.99
C LEU A 494 -10.62 -2.24 -9.30
N LEU A 495 -11.50 -1.30 -9.68
CA LEU A 495 -11.31 -0.46 -10.86
C LEU A 495 -10.05 0.41 -10.73
N GLY A 496 -9.83 1.02 -9.56
CA GLY A 496 -8.64 1.81 -9.27
C GLY A 496 -7.35 0.99 -9.40
N GLU A 497 -7.29 -0.17 -8.75
CA GLU A 497 -6.09 -1.02 -8.74
C GLU A 497 -5.76 -1.58 -10.13
N VAL A 498 -6.76 -2.11 -10.85
CA VAL A 498 -6.57 -2.65 -12.21
C VAL A 498 -6.14 -1.55 -13.19
N GLN A 499 -6.74 -0.37 -13.10
CA GLN A 499 -6.39 0.73 -14.00
C GLN A 499 -5.03 1.33 -13.67
N ALA A 500 -4.65 1.41 -12.38
CA ALA A 500 -3.31 1.84 -11.96
C ALA A 500 -2.22 0.92 -12.49
N TYR A 501 -2.43 -0.40 -12.44
CA TYR A 501 -1.50 -1.40 -12.95
C TYR A 501 -1.18 -1.18 -14.45
N ARG A 502 -2.19 -0.79 -15.24
CA ARG A 502 -2.05 -0.54 -16.68
C ARG A 502 -1.37 0.78 -17.05
N GLN A 503 -1.10 1.66 -16.08
CA GLN A 503 -0.54 2.98 -16.38
C GLN A 503 0.97 2.97 -16.54
N THR A 504 1.47 3.78 -17.47
CA THR A 504 2.90 4.13 -17.61
C THR A 504 3.20 5.55 -17.13
N ASP A 505 2.19 6.42 -17.06
CA ASP A 505 2.28 7.77 -16.50
C ASP A 505 2.20 7.73 -14.98
N ILE A 506 3.23 8.21 -14.28
CA ILE A 506 3.33 8.09 -12.83
C ILE A 506 2.22 8.87 -12.10
N LYS A 507 1.81 10.04 -12.59
CA LYS A 507 0.79 10.86 -11.93
C LYS A 507 -0.59 10.24 -12.10
N ARG A 508 -0.87 9.69 -13.28
CA ARG A 508 -2.11 8.95 -13.55
C ARG A 508 -2.17 7.64 -12.76
N LEU A 509 -1.05 6.94 -12.62
CA LEU A 509 -0.94 5.76 -11.76
C LEU A 509 -1.30 6.10 -10.31
N LEU A 510 -0.68 7.14 -9.74
CA LEU A 510 -0.98 7.57 -8.36
C LEU A 510 -2.42 8.08 -8.19
N ALA A 511 -3.02 8.65 -9.24
CA ALA A 511 -4.41 9.06 -9.27
C ALA A 511 -5.36 7.85 -9.18
N TYR A 512 -5.18 6.83 -10.02
CA TYR A 512 -5.96 5.58 -9.93
C TYR A 512 -5.74 4.84 -8.61
N SER A 513 -4.54 4.92 -8.06
CA SER A 513 -4.31 4.36 -6.74
C SER A 513 -4.95 5.20 -5.61
N THR A 514 -5.17 6.50 -5.81
CA THR A 514 -5.98 7.31 -4.87
C THR A 514 -7.43 6.84 -4.91
N LEU A 515 -7.95 6.59 -6.11
CA LEU A 515 -9.28 6.04 -6.32
C LEU A 515 -9.46 4.73 -5.55
N ALA A 516 -8.48 3.82 -5.66
CA ALA A 516 -8.53 2.53 -4.99
C ALA A 516 -8.64 2.65 -3.46
N GLN A 517 -7.77 3.45 -2.85
CA GLN A 517 -7.73 3.66 -1.40
C GLN A 517 -8.98 4.37 -0.86
N ILE A 518 -9.58 5.29 -1.64
CA ILE A 518 -10.88 5.87 -1.29
C ILE A 518 -11.99 4.81 -1.34
N GLY A 519 -11.92 3.88 -2.30
CA GLY A 519 -12.77 2.69 -2.35
C GLY A 519 -12.66 1.83 -1.08
N GLU A 520 -11.44 1.50 -0.64
CA GLU A 520 -11.18 0.74 0.61
C GLU A 520 -11.79 1.43 1.84
N ILE A 521 -11.55 2.74 2.02
CA ILE A 521 -12.11 3.53 3.12
C ILE A 521 -13.64 3.48 3.09
N THR A 522 -14.24 3.68 1.92
CA THR A 522 -15.70 3.71 1.75
C THR A 522 -16.32 2.35 2.07
N MET A 523 -15.70 1.25 1.64
CA MET A 523 -16.16 -0.10 1.99
C MET A 523 -16.18 -0.30 3.49
N VAL A 524 -15.10 0.07 4.18
CA VAL A 524 -14.98 -0.13 5.62
C VAL A 524 -15.97 0.75 6.37
N LEU A 525 -16.14 2.02 6.00
CA LEU A 525 -17.18 2.86 6.61
C LEU A 525 -18.59 2.31 6.37
N GLY A 526 -18.84 1.67 5.23
CA GLY A 526 -20.10 0.99 4.92
C GLY A 526 -20.42 -0.23 5.82
N VAL A 527 -19.42 -0.80 6.51
CA VAL A 527 -19.63 -1.86 7.50
C VAL A 527 -20.38 -1.34 8.72
N GLY A 528 -20.20 -0.06 9.08
CA GLY A 528 -21.03 0.60 10.08
C GLY A 528 -20.83 0.17 11.53
N THR A 529 -19.63 -0.29 11.91
CA THR A 529 -19.26 -0.54 13.32
C THR A 529 -18.33 0.54 13.87
N SER A 530 -18.25 0.69 15.19
CA SER A 530 -17.31 1.63 15.85
C SER A 530 -15.85 1.34 15.47
N LEU A 531 -15.49 0.06 15.38
CA LEU A 531 -14.16 -0.38 14.97
C LEU A 531 -13.86 -0.08 13.50
N ALA A 532 -14.86 -0.23 12.62
CA ALA A 532 -14.73 0.13 11.21
C ALA A 532 -14.59 1.65 11.03
N LEU A 533 -15.32 2.44 11.82
CA LEU A 533 -15.17 3.89 11.88
C LEU A 533 -13.75 4.28 12.35
N ALA A 534 -13.22 3.65 13.40
CA ALA A 534 -11.86 3.87 13.88
C ALA A 534 -10.81 3.53 12.80
N GLY A 535 -10.92 2.37 12.16
CA GLY A 535 -10.05 1.95 11.06
C GLY A 535 -10.11 2.91 9.88
N GLY A 536 -11.32 3.30 9.46
CA GLY A 536 -11.54 4.24 8.36
C GLY A 536 -10.93 5.63 8.62
N LEU A 537 -11.18 6.22 9.79
CA LEU A 537 -10.63 7.53 10.16
C LEU A 537 -9.12 7.51 10.36
N PHE A 538 -8.59 6.44 10.96
CA PHE A 538 -7.15 6.27 11.11
C PHE A 538 -6.47 6.11 9.74
N HIS A 539 -7.08 5.37 8.82
CA HIS A 539 -6.56 5.25 7.46
C HIS A 539 -6.71 6.55 6.64
N VAL A 540 -7.79 7.31 6.81
CA VAL A 540 -7.94 8.66 6.22
C VAL A 540 -6.74 9.55 6.58
N THR A 541 -6.35 9.55 7.86
CA THR A 541 -5.23 10.34 8.38
C THR A 541 -3.91 9.89 7.74
N ASN A 542 -3.59 8.60 7.78
CA ASN A 542 -2.37 8.07 7.18
C ASN A 542 -2.33 8.27 5.65
N HIS A 543 -3.44 8.00 4.96
CA HIS A 543 -3.54 8.12 3.51
C HIS A 543 -3.38 9.57 3.04
N ALA A 544 -3.85 10.56 3.81
CA ALA A 544 -3.64 11.97 3.53
C ALA A 544 -2.14 12.33 3.48
N VAL A 545 -1.37 11.87 4.46
CA VAL A 545 0.08 12.09 4.56
C VAL A 545 0.82 11.32 3.46
N MET A 546 0.54 10.01 3.32
CA MET A 546 1.21 9.12 2.36
C MET A 546 1.03 9.60 0.91
N LYS A 547 -0.19 9.92 0.48
CA LYS A 547 -0.42 10.37 -0.90
C LYS A 547 0.16 11.74 -1.19
N THR A 548 0.08 12.67 -0.23
CA THR A 548 0.71 13.99 -0.38
C THR A 548 2.21 13.82 -0.60
N MET A 549 2.86 12.97 0.21
CA MET A 549 4.29 12.67 0.05
C MET A 549 4.62 12.03 -1.30
N LEU A 550 3.83 11.05 -1.75
CA LEU A 550 4.04 10.38 -3.04
C LEU A 550 3.95 11.36 -4.22
N PHE A 551 2.93 12.23 -4.26
CA PHE A 551 2.80 13.24 -5.30
C PHE A 551 3.88 14.32 -5.23
N PHE A 552 4.34 14.69 -4.03
CA PHE A 552 5.45 15.63 -3.86
C PHE A 552 6.77 15.00 -4.31
N ALA A 553 7.02 13.74 -3.98
CA ALA A 553 8.26 13.08 -4.37
C ALA A 553 8.31 12.90 -5.89
N VAL A 554 7.20 12.44 -6.49
CA VAL A 554 7.05 12.37 -7.95
C VAL A 554 7.15 13.75 -8.59
N GLY A 555 6.58 14.80 -7.98
CA GLY A 555 6.70 16.17 -8.47
C GLY A 555 8.15 16.68 -8.46
N ALA A 556 8.93 16.31 -7.44
CA ALA A 556 10.34 16.63 -7.34
C ALA A 556 11.19 15.90 -8.40
N LEU A 557 10.88 14.63 -8.67
CA LEU A 557 11.51 13.88 -9.77
C LEU A 557 11.16 14.48 -11.14
N ILE A 558 9.88 14.82 -11.36
CA ILE A 558 9.40 15.42 -12.61
C ILE A 558 10.07 16.78 -12.88
N LEU A 559 10.38 17.55 -11.84
CA LEU A 559 11.11 18.83 -11.99
C LEU A 559 12.51 18.64 -12.58
N ARG A 560 13.05 17.42 -12.53
CA ARG A 560 14.42 17.07 -12.95
C ARG A 560 14.48 16.05 -14.10
N SER A 561 13.35 15.50 -14.52
CA SER A 561 13.26 14.52 -15.61
C SER A 561 12.89 15.17 -16.94
N ALA A 562 13.06 14.42 -18.04
CA ALA A 562 12.61 14.83 -19.37
C ALA A 562 11.09 14.64 -19.59
N GLY A 563 10.43 13.89 -18.70
CA GLY A 563 9.02 13.55 -18.82
C GLY A 563 8.45 12.91 -17.56
N ARG A 564 7.27 12.30 -17.69
CA ARG A 564 6.46 11.79 -16.58
C ARG A 564 6.12 10.30 -16.71
N SER A 565 6.59 9.65 -17.76
CA SER A 565 6.47 8.21 -17.88
C SER A 565 7.44 7.52 -16.92
N LEU A 566 7.17 6.27 -16.56
CA LEU A 566 8.12 5.48 -15.77
C LEU A 566 9.47 5.33 -16.48
N ASP A 567 9.49 5.33 -17.81
CA ASP A 567 10.72 5.29 -18.59
C ASP A 567 11.56 6.57 -18.40
N ASP A 568 10.92 7.73 -18.28
CA ASP A 568 11.61 9.01 -18.03
C ASP A 568 12.20 9.11 -16.60
N LEU A 569 11.73 8.27 -15.69
CA LEU A 569 12.10 8.32 -14.26
C LEU A 569 13.13 7.26 -13.87
N LYS A 570 13.59 6.45 -14.83
CA LYS A 570 14.51 5.34 -14.59
C LYS A 570 15.78 5.80 -13.90
N GLY A 571 16.11 5.18 -12.77
CA GLY A 571 17.32 5.45 -12.00
C GLY A 571 17.42 6.83 -11.33
N LEU A 572 16.39 7.70 -11.45
CA LEU A 572 16.44 9.04 -10.83
C LEU A 572 16.56 8.99 -9.30
N GLY A 573 16.05 7.94 -8.66
CA GLY A 573 16.19 7.74 -7.22
C GLY A 573 17.64 7.53 -6.77
N LYS A 574 18.53 7.06 -7.66
CA LYS A 574 19.97 6.90 -7.37
C LYS A 574 20.70 8.25 -7.34
N VAL A 575 20.33 9.17 -8.24
CA VAL A 575 20.94 10.51 -8.36
C VAL A 575 20.25 11.57 -7.50
N MET A 576 19.01 11.30 -7.06
CA MET A 576 18.26 12.11 -6.10
C MET A 576 17.92 11.31 -4.82
N PRO A 577 18.93 10.92 -4.02
CA PRO A 577 18.76 9.90 -2.97
C PRO A 577 17.79 10.29 -1.87
N PHE A 578 17.65 11.58 -1.54
CA PHE A 578 16.72 12.02 -0.50
C PHE A 578 15.28 11.95 -0.99
N THR A 579 14.99 12.50 -2.17
CA THR A 579 13.66 12.42 -2.79
C THR A 579 13.29 10.97 -3.09
N GLY A 580 14.25 10.19 -3.57
CA GLY A 580 14.16 8.74 -3.68
C GLY A 580 13.73 8.12 -2.35
N LEU A 581 14.50 8.27 -1.28
CA LEU A 581 14.15 7.69 0.03
C LEU A 581 12.72 8.03 0.48
N CYS A 582 12.29 9.28 0.37
CA CYS A 582 10.90 9.68 0.71
C CYS A 582 9.86 9.00 -0.19
N LEU A 583 10.12 8.86 -1.50
CA LEU A 583 9.26 8.10 -2.40
C LEU A 583 9.20 6.63 -1.98
N GLY A 584 10.34 6.02 -1.65
CA GLY A 584 10.44 4.63 -1.21
C GLY A 584 9.63 4.37 0.05
N ILE A 585 9.77 5.22 1.08
CA ILE A 585 8.98 5.17 2.31
C ILE A 585 7.48 5.28 1.99
N GLY A 586 7.09 6.21 1.10
CA GLY A 586 5.69 6.35 0.70
C GLY A 586 5.11 5.14 -0.01
N LEU A 587 5.88 4.54 -0.91
CA LEU A 587 5.47 3.37 -1.68
C LEU A 587 5.33 2.15 -0.77
N LEU A 588 6.27 1.92 0.13
CA LEU A 588 6.18 0.86 1.13
C LEU A 588 5.02 1.08 2.09
N ALA A 589 4.85 2.31 2.59
CA ALA A 589 3.77 2.64 3.52
C ALA A 589 2.39 2.39 2.90
N ILE A 590 2.18 2.77 1.64
CA ILE A 590 0.88 2.59 0.98
C ILE A 590 0.62 1.15 0.51
N MET A 591 1.66 0.37 0.24
CA MET A 591 1.52 -1.09 0.11
C MET A 591 0.97 -1.72 1.39
N GLY A 592 1.11 -1.03 2.53
CA GLY A 592 0.70 -1.52 3.83
C GLY A 592 1.73 -2.47 4.43
N VAL A 593 3.04 -2.20 4.26
CA VAL A 593 4.10 -2.99 4.93
C VAL A 593 4.56 -2.32 6.22
N PRO A 594 4.93 -3.07 7.27
CA PRO A 594 5.49 -2.51 8.50
C PRO A 594 6.93 -1.98 8.28
N PRO A 595 7.37 -1.01 9.11
CA PRO A 595 6.71 -0.46 10.31
C PRO A 595 5.96 0.86 10.03
N PHE A 596 5.37 1.04 8.85
CA PHE A 596 4.75 2.31 8.46
C PHE A 596 3.26 2.39 8.85
N GLY A 597 2.72 3.60 9.09
CA GLY A 597 1.33 3.79 9.56
C GLY A 597 0.24 3.24 8.60
N GLY A 598 0.57 3.09 7.32
CA GLY A 598 -0.32 2.44 6.34
C GLY A 598 -0.60 0.97 6.64
N PHE A 599 0.36 0.24 7.23
CA PHE A 599 0.16 -1.14 7.69
C PHE A 599 -0.84 -1.19 8.84
N VAL A 600 -0.62 -0.39 9.89
CA VAL A 600 -1.44 -0.44 11.12
C VAL A 600 -2.89 -0.05 10.84
N SER A 601 -3.09 1.00 10.05
CA SER A 601 -4.45 1.43 9.68
C SER A 601 -5.19 0.43 8.80
N LYS A 602 -4.52 -0.16 7.81
CA LYS A 602 -5.10 -1.21 6.97
C LYS A 602 -5.35 -2.50 7.76
N PHE A 603 -4.48 -2.81 8.72
CA PHE A 603 -4.68 -3.91 9.66
C PHE A 603 -6.00 -3.76 10.41
N LEU A 604 -6.20 -2.59 11.03
CA LEU A 604 -7.42 -2.26 11.77
C LEU A 604 -8.68 -2.32 10.88
N MET A 605 -8.61 -1.81 9.65
CA MET A 605 -9.72 -1.89 8.68
C MET A 605 -10.14 -3.33 8.38
N ILE A 606 -9.17 -4.19 8.07
CA ILE A 606 -9.44 -5.61 7.75
C ILE A 606 -9.97 -6.35 8.97
N TYR A 607 -9.35 -6.15 10.15
CA TYR A 607 -9.82 -6.73 11.39
C TYR A 607 -11.25 -6.29 11.72
N ALA A 608 -11.58 -5.01 11.55
CA ALA A 608 -12.92 -4.48 11.75
C ALA A 608 -13.97 -5.15 10.85
N CYS A 609 -13.66 -5.36 9.57
CA CYS A 609 -14.56 -6.08 8.66
C CYS A 609 -14.79 -7.52 9.12
N VAL A 610 -13.74 -8.21 9.58
CA VAL A 610 -13.83 -9.61 10.03
C VAL A 610 -14.59 -9.74 11.35
N GLU A 611 -14.36 -8.83 12.29
CA GLU A 611 -15.06 -8.75 13.58
C GLU A 611 -16.57 -8.56 13.36
N ALA A 612 -16.95 -7.67 12.44
CA ALA A 612 -18.33 -7.48 11.97
C ALA A 612 -18.91 -8.66 11.15
N GLY A 613 -18.16 -9.74 10.92
CA GLY A 613 -18.58 -10.90 10.13
C GLY A 613 -18.52 -10.73 8.61
N GLN A 614 -18.03 -9.59 8.12
CA GLN A 614 -17.93 -9.23 6.71
C GLN A 614 -16.58 -9.67 6.09
N VAL A 615 -16.27 -10.97 6.19
CA VAL A 615 -14.99 -11.54 5.72
C VAL A 615 -14.76 -11.32 4.21
N GLY A 616 -15.83 -11.30 3.42
CA GLY A 616 -15.75 -11.01 1.98
C GLY A 616 -15.18 -9.60 1.69
N VAL A 617 -15.54 -8.61 2.50
CA VAL A 617 -15.04 -7.23 2.38
C VAL A 617 -13.53 -7.19 2.67
N ALA A 618 -13.10 -7.84 3.74
CA ALA A 618 -11.68 -8.00 4.08
C ALA A 618 -10.88 -8.69 2.96
N ALA A 619 -11.42 -9.75 2.36
CA ALA A 619 -10.77 -10.46 1.26
C ALA A 619 -10.61 -9.56 0.01
N VAL A 620 -11.61 -8.75 -0.33
CA VAL A 620 -11.54 -7.81 -1.46
C VAL A 620 -10.47 -6.73 -1.22
N ILE A 621 -10.34 -6.21 0.01
CA ILE A 621 -9.27 -5.25 0.38
C ILE A 621 -7.88 -5.88 0.19
N LEU A 622 -7.71 -7.14 0.59
CA LEU A 622 -6.45 -7.87 0.42
C LEU A 622 -6.12 -8.11 -1.06
N VAL A 623 -7.10 -8.50 -1.87
CA VAL A 623 -6.92 -8.64 -3.33
C VAL A 623 -6.49 -7.31 -3.96
N GLY A 624 -7.16 -6.20 -3.60
CA GLY A 624 -6.77 -4.86 -4.03
C GLY A 624 -5.33 -4.52 -3.62
N SER A 625 -4.96 -4.83 -2.38
CA SER A 625 -3.61 -4.58 -1.85
C SER A 625 -2.52 -5.39 -2.57
N VAL A 626 -2.81 -6.65 -2.95
CA VAL A 626 -1.90 -7.46 -3.76
C VAL A 626 -1.67 -6.83 -5.13
N ILE A 627 -2.73 -6.40 -5.83
CA ILE A 627 -2.61 -5.71 -7.13
C ILE A 627 -1.82 -4.40 -6.96
N GLY A 628 -2.10 -3.67 -5.88
CA GLY A 628 -1.35 -2.49 -5.42
C GLY A 628 0.16 -2.73 -5.39
N ALA A 629 0.56 -3.77 -4.65
CA ALA A 629 1.96 -4.15 -4.51
C ALA A 629 2.65 -4.42 -5.85
N LEU A 630 1.93 -4.99 -6.85
CA LEU A 630 2.49 -5.26 -8.19
C LEU A 630 3.01 -3.98 -8.85
N TYR A 631 2.17 -2.95 -8.96
CA TYR A 631 2.56 -1.74 -9.68
C TYR A 631 3.44 -0.83 -8.84
N TYR A 632 3.33 -0.83 -7.52
CA TYR A 632 4.26 -0.07 -6.67
C TYR A 632 5.66 -0.69 -6.69
N ALA A 633 5.78 -2.01 -6.71
CA ALA A 633 7.07 -2.69 -6.89
C ALA A 633 7.69 -2.34 -8.25
N ARG A 634 6.88 -2.23 -9.31
CA ARG A 634 7.32 -1.75 -10.63
C ARG A 634 7.85 -0.30 -10.58
N VAL A 635 7.22 0.59 -9.80
CA VAL A 635 7.74 1.96 -9.60
C VAL A 635 9.07 1.95 -8.84
N LEU A 636 9.17 1.17 -7.76
CA LEU A 636 10.42 1.00 -7.01
C LEU A 636 11.55 0.49 -7.92
N ARG A 637 11.28 -0.55 -8.71
CA ARG A 637 12.21 -1.09 -9.70
C ARG A 637 12.71 -0.01 -10.66
N ALA A 638 11.80 0.69 -11.33
CA ALA A 638 12.16 1.69 -12.34
C ALA A 638 12.99 2.83 -11.73
N VAL A 639 12.53 3.42 -10.63
CA VAL A 639 13.14 4.64 -10.07
C VAL A 639 14.47 4.36 -9.37
N PHE A 640 14.63 3.21 -8.71
CA PHE A 640 15.79 2.95 -7.83
C PHE A 640 16.79 1.94 -8.36
N PHE A 641 16.39 1.01 -9.22
CA PHE A 641 17.25 -0.13 -9.57
C PHE A 641 17.69 -0.09 -11.03
N GLU A 642 16.91 0.51 -11.93
CA GLU A 642 17.36 0.74 -13.30
C GLU A 642 18.44 1.83 -13.39
N PRO A 643 19.37 1.75 -14.35
CA PRO A 643 20.45 2.72 -14.50
C PRO A 643 19.93 4.07 -14.99
N TYR A 644 20.50 5.15 -14.44
CA TYR A 644 20.24 6.50 -14.91
C TYR A 644 21.21 6.86 -16.04
N THR A 645 20.70 7.20 -17.22
CA THR A 645 21.49 7.57 -18.41
C THR A 645 21.34 9.04 -18.81
N GLY A 646 20.58 9.83 -18.04
CA GLY A 646 20.33 11.23 -18.33
C GLY A 646 21.46 12.19 -17.89
N PRO A 647 21.26 13.51 -18.10
CA PRO A 647 22.23 14.54 -17.71
C PRO A 647 22.42 14.60 -16.18
N LYS A 648 23.52 15.20 -15.69
CA LYS A 648 23.74 15.33 -14.26
C LYS A 648 22.60 16.10 -13.58
N VAL A 649 21.90 15.43 -12.66
CA VAL A 649 20.79 15.99 -11.89
C VAL A 649 21.27 16.46 -10.53
N VAL A 650 20.68 17.54 -10.04
CA VAL A 650 20.79 17.98 -8.64
C VAL A 650 19.49 17.70 -7.90
N GLU A 651 19.61 17.51 -6.60
CA GLU A 651 18.49 17.25 -5.70
C GLU A 651 17.39 18.33 -5.76
N ALA A 652 16.22 17.99 -5.21
CA ALA A 652 15.12 18.92 -5.05
C ALA A 652 15.51 20.15 -4.19
N PRO A 653 14.96 21.33 -4.48
CA PRO A 653 15.08 22.53 -3.63
C PRO A 653 14.84 22.24 -2.14
N LEU A 654 15.51 22.99 -1.27
CA LEU A 654 15.49 22.75 0.19
C LEU A 654 14.07 22.73 0.77
N THR A 655 13.20 23.67 0.37
CA THR A 655 11.83 23.73 0.90
C THR A 655 11.00 22.49 0.53
N MET A 656 11.20 21.95 -0.68
CA MET A 656 10.56 20.70 -1.11
C MET A 656 11.06 19.51 -0.29
N ARG A 657 12.37 19.47 0.00
CA ARG A 657 12.97 18.44 0.86
C ARG A 657 12.48 18.51 2.31
N ILE A 658 12.32 19.71 2.87
CA ILE A 658 11.78 19.89 4.22
C ILE A 658 10.36 19.32 4.30
N ALA A 659 9.49 19.67 3.33
CA ALA A 659 8.13 19.14 3.29
C ALA A 659 8.11 17.60 3.14
N LEU A 660 8.93 17.05 2.24
CA LEU A 660 9.06 15.61 2.04
C LEU A 660 9.58 14.88 3.28
N GLY A 661 10.63 15.41 3.91
CA GLY A 661 11.22 14.84 5.12
C GLY A 661 10.25 14.86 6.30
N ALA A 662 9.50 15.95 6.47
CA ALA A 662 8.46 16.04 7.51
C ALA A 662 7.36 15.00 7.30
N LEU A 663 6.83 14.87 6.07
CA LEU A 663 5.81 13.87 5.77
C LEU A 663 6.33 12.43 5.94
N ALA A 664 7.56 12.15 5.51
CA ALA A 664 8.20 10.84 5.72
C ALA A 664 8.38 10.52 7.20
N GLY A 665 8.79 11.51 8.00
CA GLY A 665 8.89 11.40 9.44
C GLY A 665 7.55 11.06 10.09
N VAL A 666 6.47 11.73 9.69
CA VAL A 666 5.11 11.42 10.19
C VAL A 666 4.70 9.99 9.82
N VAL A 667 4.91 9.55 8.57
CA VAL A 667 4.56 8.18 8.12
C VAL A 667 5.27 7.09 8.91
N VAL A 668 6.54 7.30 9.25
CA VAL A 668 7.31 6.38 10.09
C VAL A 668 6.83 6.46 11.54
N PHE A 669 6.64 7.68 12.07
CA PHE A 669 6.22 7.90 13.45
C PHE A 669 4.86 7.26 13.75
N THR A 670 3.85 7.47 12.89
CA THR A 670 2.51 6.88 13.08
C THR A 670 2.48 5.36 12.92
N GLY A 671 3.50 4.76 12.31
CA GLY A 671 3.63 3.30 12.23
C GLY A 671 4.37 2.68 13.41
N VAL A 672 5.42 3.34 13.91
CA VAL A 672 6.17 2.90 15.10
C VAL A 672 5.39 3.16 16.38
N TYR A 673 4.64 4.27 16.43
CA TYR A 673 3.83 4.67 17.58
C TYR A 673 2.40 5.04 17.15
N PRO A 674 1.58 4.05 16.78
CA PRO A 674 0.22 4.28 16.29
C PRO A 674 -0.71 4.91 17.34
N ASP A 675 -0.42 4.71 18.62
CA ASP A 675 -1.19 5.26 19.75
C ASP A 675 -1.30 6.80 19.67
N ALA A 676 -0.26 7.49 19.20
CA ALA A 676 -0.29 8.95 19.06
C ALA A 676 -1.28 9.45 17.99
N ALA A 677 -1.52 8.67 16.95
CA ALA A 677 -2.54 8.99 15.97
C ALA A 677 -3.93 8.56 16.46
N LEU A 678 -4.02 7.38 17.10
CA LEU A 678 -5.26 6.87 17.68
C LEU A 678 -5.77 7.75 18.84
N SER A 679 -4.90 8.40 19.60
CA SER A 679 -5.31 9.33 20.67
C SER A 679 -6.06 10.55 20.15
N VAL A 680 -5.92 10.89 18.87
CA VAL A 680 -6.68 11.96 18.21
C VAL A 680 -7.95 11.41 17.55
N VAL A 681 -7.91 10.18 17.04
CA VAL A 681 -9.03 9.54 16.33
C VAL A 681 -10.08 8.96 17.27
N MET A 682 -9.67 8.30 18.35
CA MET A 682 -10.59 7.58 19.24
C MET A 682 -11.61 8.46 19.95
N PRO A 683 -11.28 9.65 20.47
CA PRO A 683 -12.30 10.53 21.04
C PRO A 683 -13.41 10.88 20.04
N VAL A 684 -13.07 11.02 18.75
CA VAL A 684 -14.04 11.27 17.68
C VAL A 684 -14.92 10.05 17.46
N VAL A 685 -14.32 8.85 17.44
CA VAL A 685 -15.06 7.58 17.35
C VAL A 685 -16.00 7.42 18.53
N GLU A 686 -15.56 7.71 19.75
CA GLU A 686 -16.37 7.65 20.97
C GLU A 686 -17.56 8.60 20.90
N THR A 687 -17.32 9.85 20.51
CA THR A 687 -18.37 10.87 20.38
C THR A 687 -19.40 10.48 19.32
N LEU A 688 -18.95 10.07 18.14
CA LEU A 688 -19.83 9.62 17.06
C LEU A 688 -20.54 8.31 17.40
N SER A 689 -19.89 7.41 18.14
CA SER A 689 -20.52 6.15 18.56
C SER A 689 -21.62 6.41 19.59
N ALA A 690 -21.36 7.31 20.55
CA ALA A 690 -22.35 7.73 21.54
C ALA A 690 -23.56 8.41 20.88
N ARG A 691 -23.32 9.34 19.94
CA ARG A 691 -24.39 10.04 19.20
C ARG A 691 -25.15 9.10 18.26
N GLY A 692 -24.43 8.26 17.53
CA GLY A 692 -24.98 7.37 16.51
C GLY A 692 -25.56 6.07 17.07
N GLY A 693 -25.45 5.79 18.37
CA GLY A 693 -25.90 4.53 18.97
C GLY A 693 -25.08 3.31 18.54
N LEU A 694 -23.79 3.50 18.23
CA LEU A 694 -22.88 2.39 17.91
C LEU A 694 -22.28 1.81 19.20
N PRO A 695 -22.29 0.48 19.38
CA PRO A 695 -21.57 -0.16 20.47
C PRO A 695 -20.06 0.08 20.31
N LEU A 696 -19.40 0.56 21.37
CA LEU A 696 -17.94 0.70 21.38
C LEU A 696 -17.29 -0.67 21.50
N ALA A 697 -16.43 -1.00 20.54
CA ALA A 697 -15.59 -2.19 20.56
C ALA A 697 -14.18 -1.84 21.07
N ALA A 698 -13.55 -2.78 21.76
CA ALA A 698 -12.16 -2.63 22.19
C ALA A 698 -11.22 -2.64 20.98
N LEU A 699 -10.21 -1.77 21.01
CA LEU A 699 -9.16 -1.79 19.99
C LEU A 699 -8.31 -3.05 20.12
N PRO A 700 -7.93 -3.69 19.00
CA PRO A 700 -6.92 -4.75 19.03
C PRO A 700 -5.55 -4.19 19.42
N PRO A 701 -4.59 -5.04 19.83
CA PRO A 701 -3.19 -4.62 19.97
C PRO A 701 -2.67 -4.21 18.60
N LEU A 702 -2.31 -2.93 18.46
CA LEU A 702 -1.82 -2.33 17.21
C LEU A 702 -0.35 -1.91 17.30
N ARG A 703 0.26 -2.05 18.48
CA ARG A 703 1.64 -1.64 18.74
C ARG A 703 2.60 -2.79 18.47
N MET A 704 3.63 -2.51 17.67
CA MET A 704 4.72 -3.45 17.48
C MET A 704 5.60 -3.48 18.74
N GLU A 705 5.72 -4.64 19.37
CA GLU A 705 6.56 -4.87 20.53
C GLU A 705 7.96 -5.32 20.11
N TRP A 706 8.91 -4.39 20.16
CA TRP A 706 10.28 -4.66 19.76
C TRP A 706 11.05 -5.33 20.91
N SER A 707 11.43 -6.60 20.72
CA SER A 707 12.39 -7.25 21.62
C SER A 707 13.76 -6.56 21.53
N LEU A 708 14.56 -6.68 22.59
CA LEU A 708 15.89 -6.06 22.63
C LEU A 708 16.76 -6.56 21.47
N ALA A 709 16.69 -7.86 21.15
CA ALA A 709 17.42 -8.45 20.03
C ALA A 709 16.98 -7.90 18.66
N ALA A 710 15.67 -7.80 18.42
CA ALA A 710 15.13 -7.25 17.17
C ALA A 710 15.46 -5.76 17.02
N LEU A 711 15.37 -4.98 18.11
CA LEU A 711 15.72 -3.57 18.14
C LEU A 711 17.22 -3.36 17.85
N ILE A 712 18.09 -4.13 18.50
CA ILE A 712 19.54 -4.10 18.26
C ILE A 712 19.84 -4.40 16.79
N ALA A 713 19.19 -5.41 16.21
CA ALA A 713 19.38 -5.75 14.80
C ALA A 713 18.92 -4.61 13.87
N VAL A 714 17.72 -4.07 14.04
CA VAL A 714 17.18 -3.02 13.16
C VAL A 714 17.93 -1.69 13.30
N VAL A 715 18.18 -1.23 14.51
CA VAL A 715 18.99 -0.02 14.75
C VAL A 715 20.43 -0.25 14.30
N GLY A 716 20.99 -1.43 14.60
CA GLY A 716 22.31 -1.86 14.17
C GLY A 716 22.46 -1.86 12.65
N ALA A 717 21.43 -2.26 11.91
CA ALA A 717 21.44 -2.17 10.45
C ALA A 717 21.59 -0.72 9.98
N VAL A 718 20.85 0.24 10.55
CA VAL A 718 20.98 1.66 10.22
C VAL A 718 22.40 2.17 10.49
N VAL A 719 22.99 1.76 11.63
CA VAL A 719 24.39 2.08 11.98
C VAL A 719 25.35 1.49 10.94
N VAL A 720 25.17 0.23 10.54
CA VAL A 720 25.94 -0.44 9.48
C VAL A 720 25.82 0.31 8.15
N TYR A 721 24.62 0.78 7.78
CA TYR A 721 24.42 1.53 6.54
C TYR A 721 25.19 2.86 6.52
N ILE A 722 25.20 3.58 7.64
CA ILE A 722 25.83 4.91 7.77
C ILE A 722 27.36 4.77 7.88
N LEU A 723 27.83 3.97 8.85
CA LEU A 723 29.26 3.85 9.17
C LEU A 723 30.00 2.87 8.24
N GLY A 724 29.31 1.86 7.71
CA GLY A 724 29.86 0.85 6.80
C GLY A 724 30.21 1.37 5.39
N LYS A 725 29.90 2.65 5.07
CA LYS A 725 30.29 3.27 3.79
C LYS A 725 31.80 3.33 3.57
N ARG A 726 32.60 3.23 4.63
CA ARG A 726 34.06 3.39 4.58
C ARG A 726 34.76 2.19 3.94
N SER A 727 34.33 0.97 4.24
CA SER A 727 34.94 -0.27 3.76
C SER A 727 34.02 -1.47 4.02
N THR A 728 34.13 -2.51 3.19
CA THR A 728 33.42 -3.79 3.32
C THR A 728 33.71 -4.48 4.65
N VAL A 729 34.97 -4.42 5.11
CA VAL A 729 35.39 -5.00 6.38
C VAL A 729 34.68 -4.31 7.54
N VAL A 730 34.59 -2.97 7.52
CA VAL A 730 33.89 -2.21 8.57
C VAL A 730 32.40 -2.56 8.58
N ALA A 731 31.75 -2.59 7.42
CA ALA A 731 30.33 -2.94 7.33
C ALA A 731 30.04 -4.35 7.86
N GLY A 732 30.86 -5.34 7.47
CA GLY A 732 30.69 -6.72 7.92
C GLY A 732 31.06 -6.94 9.39
N SER A 733 32.17 -6.36 9.87
CA SER A 733 32.55 -6.44 11.28
C SER A 733 31.50 -5.81 12.20
N LEU A 734 30.94 -4.65 11.81
CA LEU A 734 29.81 -4.05 12.53
C LEU A 734 28.59 -4.97 12.50
N SER A 735 28.28 -5.60 11.37
CA SER A 735 27.14 -6.52 11.27
C SER A 735 27.31 -7.74 12.18
N VAL A 736 28.51 -8.31 12.28
CA VAL A 736 28.83 -9.40 13.21
C VAL A 736 28.73 -8.93 14.67
N ALA A 737 29.21 -7.72 14.99
CA ALA A 737 29.07 -7.14 16.32
C ALA A 737 27.59 -6.92 16.70
N VAL A 738 26.76 -6.48 15.77
CA VAL A 738 25.30 -6.35 15.96
C VAL A 738 24.68 -7.71 16.28
N MET A 739 25.10 -8.80 15.62
CA MET A 739 24.65 -10.15 15.98
C MET A 739 25.10 -10.56 17.38
N ALA A 740 26.35 -10.30 17.77
CA ALA A 740 26.81 -10.60 19.13
C ALA A 740 25.99 -9.84 20.20
N LEU A 741 25.68 -8.57 19.96
CA LEU A 741 24.82 -7.77 20.83
C LEU A 741 23.37 -8.27 20.83
N ALA A 742 22.84 -8.70 19.69
CA ALA A 742 21.51 -9.29 19.61
C ALA A 742 21.43 -10.61 20.41
N LEU A 743 22.47 -11.44 20.37
CA LEU A 743 22.56 -12.64 21.22
C LEU A 743 22.54 -12.28 22.70
N ALA A 744 23.33 -11.27 23.11
CA ALA A 744 23.28 -10.76 24.48
C ALA A 744 21.86 -10.26 24.84
N GLY A 745 21.18 -9.60 23.90
CA GLY A 745 19.79 -9.17 24.07
C GLY A 745 18.82 -10.33 24.32
N ILE A 746 18.97 -11.44 23.58
CA ILE A 746 18.18 -12.68 23.80
C ILE A 746 18.45 -13.24 25.21
N LEU A 747 19.71 -13.28 25.64
CA LEU A 747 20.09 -13.81 26.96
C LEU A 747 19.56 -12.93 28.11
N ILE A 748 19.63 -11.61 27.96
CA ILE A 748 19.10 -10.65 28.95
C ILE A 748 17.58 -10.77 29.06
N GLN A 749 16.89 -10.96 27.94
CA GLN A 749 15.43 -11.11 27.89
C GLN A 749 15.00 -12.58 27.75
N SER A 750 15.74 -13.53 28.32
CA SER A 750 15.45 -14.96 28.13
C SER A 750 14.05 -15.35 28.57
N GLY A 751 13.51 -14.68 29.60
CA GLY A 751 12.15 -14.91 30.11
C GLY A 751 11.03 -14.45 29.18
N ARG A 752 11.31 -13.66 28.13
CA ARG A 752 10.32 -13.29 27.10
C ARG A 752 10.08 -14.43 26.11
N TYR A 753 11.02 -15.34 25.95
CA TYR A 753 10.93 -16.40 24.95
C TYR A 753 10.45 -17.71 25.57
N ASP A 754 9.48 -18.36 24.94
CA ASP A 754 9.29 -19.80 25.17
C ASP A 754 10.53 -20.59 24.72
N LEU A 755 10.68 -21.85 25.18
CA LEU A 755 11.90 -22.63 24.89
C LEU A 755 12.15 -22.85 23.39
N LEU A 756 11.10 -23.05 22.58
CA LEU A 756 11.25 -23.24 21.13
C LEU A 756 11.76 -21.94 20.49
N SER A 757 11.11 -20.83 20.84
CA SER A 757 11.42 -19.48 20.37
C SER A 757 12.81 -19.03 20.78
N PHE A 758 13.24 -19.33 22.02
CA PHE A 758 14.57 -19.01 22.54
C PHE A 758 15.68 -19.68 21.72
N TRP A 759 15.59 -21.00 21.55
CA TRP A 759 16.60 -21.75 20.80
C TRP A 759 16.60 -21.38 19.32
N PHE A 760 15.43 -21.12 18.73
CA PHE A 760 15.37 -20.66 17.35
C PHE A 760 15.99 -19.26 17.19
N ALA A 761 15.69 -18.31 18.09
CA ALA A 761 16.30 -16.98 18.10
C ALA A 761 17.83 -17.05 18.24
N ALA A 762 18.35 -17.90 19.13
CA ALA A 762 19.79 -18.11 19.27
C ALA A 762 20.42 -18.64 17.96
N LEU A 763 19.79 -19.62 17.31
CA LEU A 763 20.27 -20.16 16.04
C LEU A 763 20.22 -19.13 14.90
N ILE A 764 19.19 -18.28 14.85
CA ILE A 764 19.06 -17.17 13.90
C ILE A 764 20.27 -16.24 13.97
N VAL A 765 20.68 -15.87 15.18
CA VAL A 765 21.80 -14.97 15.42
C VAL A 765 23.14 -15.64 15.14
N VAL A 766 23.34 -16.88 15.61
CA VAL A 766 24.62 -17.60 15.41
C VAL A 766 24.88 -17.87 13.94
N VAL A 767 23.91 -18.43 13.22
CA VAL A 767 24.04 -18.68 11.77
C VAL A 767 24.10 -17.37 10.98
N GLY A 768 23.41 -16.32 11.45
CA GLY A 768 23.48 -14.98 10.89
C GLY A 768 24.88 -14.38 10.99
N ALA A 769 25.50 -14.44 12.17
CA ALA A 769 26.87 -13.97 12.39
C ALA A 769 27.88 -14.70 11.49
N ILE A 770 27.74 -16.01 11.33
CA ILE A 770 28.57 -16.83 10.45
C ILE A 770 28.42 -16.39 8.99
N ASN A 771 27.20 -16.18 8.51
CA ASN A 771 26.94 -15.70 7.15
C ASN A 771 27.44 -14.28 6.90
N LEU A 772 27.29 -13.39 7.88
CA LEU A 772 27.77 -12.01 7.80
C LEU A 772 29.31 -11.96 7.79
N LEU A 773 29.97 -12.83 8.57
CA LEU A 773 31.43 -13.00 8.53
C LEU A 773 31.90 -13.51 7.17
N TYR A 774 31.26 -14.55 6.64
CA TYR A 774 31.53 -15.06 5.29
C TYR A 774 31.35 -13.98 4.21
N SER A 775 30.31 -13.16 4.37
CA SER A 775 29.97 -12.10 3.42
C SER A 775 31.05 -11.02 3.30
N ILE A 776 31.95 -10.86 4.28
CA ILE A 776 33.09 -9.94 4.20
C ILE A 776 34.00 -10.31 3.02
N GLY A 777 34.32 -11.60 2.88
CA GLY A 777 35.14 -12.09 1.77
C GLY A 777 34.38 -12.11 0.46
N TYR A 778 33.14 -12.59 0.49
CA TYR A 778 32.32 -12.69 -0.72
C TYR A 778 32.00 -11.33 -1.36
N MET A 779 31.70 -10.31 -0.54
CA MET A 779 31.36 -8.96 -1.01
C MET A 779 32.56 -8.05 -1.23
N ALA A 780 33.80 -8.54 -1.07
CA ALA A 780 35.02 -7.73 -1.19
C ALA A 780 35.11 -6.99 -2.54
N HIS A 781 34.60 -7.60 -3.62
CA HIS A 781 34.58 -7.04 -4.97
C HIS A 781 33.18 -6.67 -5.48
N GLY A 782 32.16 -6.73 -4.61
CA GLY A 782 30.78 -6.37 -4.96
C GLY A 782 30.55 -4.85 -5.02
N HIS A 783 29.34 -4.43 -5.39
CA HIS A 783 28.96 -3.02 -5.34
C HIS A 783 28.02 -2.76 -4.14
N ALA A 784 27.92 -1.50 -3.69
CA ALA A 784 26.98 -1.08 -2.65
C ALA A 784 26.95 -1.99 -1.39
N GLN A 785 28.11 -2.33 -0.84
CA GLN A 785 28.23 -3.35 0.22
C GLN A 785 27.52 -2.95 1.51
N ASN A 786 27.54 -1.68 1.88
CA ASN A 786 26.80 -1.17 3.04
C ASN A 786 25.27 -1.38 2.89
N ARG A 787 24.74 -1.29 1.67
CA ARG A 787 23.32 -1.56 1.37
C ARG A 787 23.00 -3.05 1.51
N PHE A 788 23.89 -3.93 1.04
CA PHE A 788 23.76 -5.37 1.20
C PHE A 788 23.64 -5.73 2.70
N PHE A 789 24.61 -5.30 3.51
CA PHE A 789 24.63 -5.60 4.94
C PHE A 789 23.43 -4.97 5.67
N PHE A 790 23.00 -3.76 5.29
CA PHE A 790 21.80 -3.13 5.82
C PHE A 790 20.57 -4.02 5.68
N PHE A 791 20.22 -4.42 4.44
CA PHE A 791 19.01 -5.21 4.22
C PHE A 791 19.12 -6.61 4.80
N PHE A 792 20.31 -7.22 4.79
CA PHE A 792 20.53 -8.51 5.42
C PHE A 792 20.28 -8.44 6.93
N VAL A 793 20.88 -7.48 7.65
CA VAL A 793 20.68 -7.33 9.10
C VAL A 793 19.24 -6.92 9.43
N MET A 794 18.60 -6.06 8.63
CA MET A 794 17.18 -5.70 8.79
C MET A 794 16.26 -6.94 8.68
N MET A 795 16.52 -7.80 7.70
CA MET A 795 15.77 -9.05 7.50
C MET A 795 15.93 -9.99 8.72
N ILE A 796 17.13 -10.10 9.29
CA ILE A 796 17.39 -10.85 10.54
C ILE A 796 16.61 -10.22 11.70
N GLY A 797 16.59 -8.89 11.82
CA GLY A 797 15.81 -8.19 12.85
C GLY A 797 14.32 -8.50 12.80
N GLY A 798 13.73 -8.59 11.60
CA GLY A 798 12.35 -9.04 11.43
C GLY A 798 12.15 -10.49 11.92
N LEU A 799 13.08 -11.39 11.58
CA LEU A 799 13.00 -12.79 12.00
C LEU A 799 13.12 -12.96 13.52
N LEU A 800 14.00 -12.20 14.18
CA LEU A 800 14.09 -12.14 15.64
C LEU A 800 12.81 -11.60 16.28
N GLY A 801 12.16 -10.63 15.64
CA GLY A 801 10.84 -10.15 16.02
C GLY A 801 9.79 -11.28 16.01
N VAL A 802 9.70 -12.05 14.92
CA VAL A 802 8.75 -13.19 14.82
C VAL A 802 8.95 -14.20 15.95
N THR A 803 10.20 -14.46 16.34
CA THR A 803 10.49 -15.38 17.45
C THR A 803 10.10 -14.82 18.81
N ALA A 804 10.16 -13.50 18.99
CA ALA A 804 9.85 -12.83 20.26
C ALA A 804 8.38 -12.42 20.40
N SER A 805 7.53 -12.78 19.44
CA SER A 805 6.11 -12.46 19.43
C SER A 805 5.31 -13.44 20.27
N ASP A 806 4.55 -12.87 21.20
CA ASP A 806 3.63 -13.59 22.10
C ASP A 806 2.17 -13.49 21.66
N ASP A 807 1.89 -12.62 20.69
CA ASP A 807 0.57 -12.41 20.09
C ASP A 807 0.61 -12.51 18.55
N LEU A 808 -0.56 -12.75 17.96
CA LEU A 808 -0.72 -12.96 16.52
C LEU A 808 -0.47 -11.69 15.69
N PHE A 809 -0.72 -10.49 16.22
CA PHE A 809 -0.47 -9.24 15.50
C PHE A 809 1.03 -9.02 15.33
N ASN A 810 1.80 -9.10 16.42
CA ASN A 810 3.25 -8.97 16.38
C ASN A 810 3.88 -10.09 15.56
N PHE A 811 3.39 -11.33 15.65
CA PHE A 811 3.86 -12.42 14.80
C PHE A 811 3.71 -12.08 13.32
N PHE A 812 2.55 -11.58 12.90
CA PHE A 812 2.31 -11.18 11.51
C PHE A 812 3.09 -9.91 11.10
N ALA A 813 3.17 -8.90 11.97
CA ALA A 813 3.89 -7.67 11.68
C ALA A 813 5.38 -7.94 11.44
N PHE A 814 6.02 -8.71 12.32
CA PHE A 814 7.43 -9.07 12.13
C PHE A 814 7.65 -10.06 10.98
N TRP A 815 6.66 -10.92 10.70
CA TRP A 815 6.67 -11.78 9.53
C TRP A 815 6.78 -10.95 8.24
N GLU A 816 5.99 -9.88 8.14
CA GLU A 816 6.08 -8.94 7.02
C GLU A 816 7.41 -8.20 6.99
N VAL A 817 7.95 -7.72 8.12
CA VAL A 817 9.26 -7.05 8.14
C VAL A 817 10.36 -7.96 7.59
N MET A 818 10.36 -9.23 7.95
CA MET A 818 11.33 -10.22 7.47
C MET A 818 11.09 -10.61 6.01
N SER A 819 9.84 -10.77 5.58
CA SER A 819 9.48 -11.45 4.31
C SER A 819 9.22 -10.51 3.13
N SER A 820 8.84 -9.27 3.39
CA SER A 820 8.40 -8.32 2.37
C SER A 820 9.58 -7.54 1.76
N TRP A 821 9.73 -6.27 2.12
CA TRP A 821 10.63 -5.33 1.46
C TRP A 821 12.11 -5.54 1.78
N THR A 822 12.45 -5.98 3.00
CA THR A 822 13.85 -6.25 3.37
C THR A 822 14.43 -7.41 2.54
N LEU A 823 13.64 -8.49 2.40
CA LEU A 823 13.99 -9.66 1.60
C LEU A 823 14.00 -9.36 0.09
N TYR A 824 13.04 -8.59 -0.41
CA TYR A 824 13.06 -8.14 -1.81
C TYR A 824 14.34 -7.37 -2.14
N LEU A 825 14.69 -6.38 -1.32
CA LEU A 825 15.81 -5.48 -1.56
C LEU A 825 17.18 -6.14 -1.43
N VAL A 826 17.30 -7.19 -0.61
CA VAL A 826 18.54 -7.98 -0.53
C VAL A 826 18.66 -8.99 -1.70
N ILE A 827 17.56 -9.52 -2.21
CA ILE A 827 17.57 -10.45 -3.36
C ILE A 827 17.96 -9.72 -4.65
N ILE A 828 17.43 -8.53 -4.89
CA ILE A 828 17.73 -7.74 -6.10
C ILE A 828 19.06 -6.98 -6.01
N HIS A 829 19.91 -7.32 -5.06
CA HIS A 829 21.13 -6.57 -4.76
C HIS A 829 22.02 -6.36 -5.98
N GLU A 830 22.12 -7.36 -6.87
CA GLU A 830 22.95 -7.32 -8.07
C GLU A 830 22.44 -6.35 -9.15
N GLU A 831 21.17 -5.96 -9.08
CA GLU A 831 20.50 -5.04 -10.02
C GLU A 831 20.56 -5.47 -11.50
N THR A 832 20.93 -6.72 -11.78
CA THR A 832 20.82 -7.30 -13.12
C THR A 832 19.35 -7.48 -13.48
N LYS A 833 19.04 -7.45 -14.78
CA LYS A 833 17.67 -7.65 -15.28
C LYS A 833 17.04 -8.93 -14.70
N ASP A 834 17.79 -10.03 -14.71
CA ASP A 834 17.36 -11.32 -14.18
C ASP A 834 17.11 -11.25 -12.67
N SER A 835 17.99 -10.59 -11.89
CA SER A 835 17.78 -10.43 -10.45
C SER A 835 16.53 -9.61 -10.13
N LEU A 836 16.25 -8.57 -10.91
CA LEU A 836 15.08 -7.70 -10.72
C LEU A 836 13.79 -8.40 -11.09
N ASP A 837 13.76 -9.13 -12.21
CA ASP A 837 12.60 -9.90 -12.67
C ASP A 837 12.26 -10.99 -11.65
N GLU A 838 13.25 -11.79 -11.27
CA GLU A 838 13.07 -12.91 -10.36
C GLU A 838 12.81 -12.47 -8.91
N GLY A 839 13.48 -11.42 -8.43
CA GLY A 839 13.23 -10.86 -7.10
C GLY A 839 11.83 -10.26 -6.98
N THR A 840 11.35 -9.60 -8.04
CA THR A 840 9.98 -9.05 -8.08
C THR A 840 8.95 -10.17 -8.06
N LYS A 841 9.15 -11.24 -8.84
CA LYS A 841 8.31 -12.44 -8.82
C LYS A 841 8.20 -13.03 -7.41
N TYR A 842 9.34 -13.18 -6.72
CA TYR A 842 9.38 -13.73 -5.37
C TYR A 842 8.71 -12.81 -4.33
N PHE A 843 8.91 -11.50 -4.42
CA PHE A 843 8.24 -10.51 -3.55
C PHE A 843 6.72 -10.61 -3.65
N ILE A 844 6.20 -10.68 -4.88
CA ILE A 844 4.75 -10.80 -5.14
C ILE A 844 4.20 -12.09 -4.53
N PHE A 845 4.91 -13.21 -4.74
CA PHE A 845 4.49 -14.50 -4.18
C PHE A 845 4.42 -14.47 -2.65
N ASN A 846 5.44 -13.92 -1.99
CA ASN A 846 5.43 -13.75 -0.54
C ASN A 846 4.27 -12.88 -0.06
N PHE A 847 3.93 -11.81 -0.79
CA PHE A 847 2.82 -10.92 -0.44
C PHE A 847 1.45 -11.61 -0.55
N VAL A 848 1.29 -12.52 -1.52
CA VAL A 848 0.10 -13.38 -1.62
C VAL A 848 0.02 -14.33 -0.42
N GLY A 849 1.11 -15.01 -0.08
CA GLY A 849 1.16 -15.90 1.10
C GLY A 849 0.89 -15.16 2.41
N ALA A 850 1.43 -13.95 2.54
CA ALA A 850 1.17 -13.05 3.65
C ALA A 850 -0.31 -12.64 3.74
N SER A 851 -0.98 -12.43 2.61
CA SER A 851 -2.40 -12.06 2.59
C SER A 851 -3.29 -13.20 3.12
N PHE A 852 -2.98 -14.46 2.80
CA PHE A 852 -3.65 -15.62 3.39
C PHE A 852 -3.39 -15.74 4.89
N LEU A 853 -2.13 -15.60 5.31
CA LEU A 853 -1.76 -15.61 6.72
C LEU A 853 -2.49 -14.52 7.49
N PHE A 854 -2.54 -13.30 6.94
CA PHE A 854 -3.19 -12.16 7.55
C PHE A 854 -4.70 -12.39 7.72
N LEU A 855 -5.39 -12.80 6.66
CA LEU A 855 -6.83 -13.05 6.75
C LEU A 855 -7.14 -14.16 7.77
N GLY A 856 -6.33 -15.22 7.79
CA GLY A 856 -6.44 -16.31 8.76
C GLY A 856 -6.22 -15.83 10.19
N VAL A 857 -5.18 -15.03 10.45
CA VAL A 857 -4.91 -14.41 11.77
C VAL A 857 -6.04 -13.49 12.20
N ALA A 858 -6.57 -12.65 11.30
CA ALA A 858 -7.66 -11.73 11.61
C ALA A 858 -8.94 -12.50 12.00
N ILE A 859 -9.28 -13.56 11.26
CA ILE A 859 -10.45 -14.42 11.57
C ILE A 859 -10.24 -15.14 12.89
N LEU A 860 -9.06 -15.72 13.12
CA LEU A 860 -8.74 -16.42 14.34
C LEU A 860 -8.88 -15.49 15.55
N ALA A 861 -8.22 -14.34 15.52
CA ALA A 861 -8.24 -13.39 16.63
C ALA A 861 -9.65 -12.82 16.89
N ALA A 862 -10.37 -12.44 15.84
CA ALA A 862 -11.70 -11.86 15.97
C ALA A 862 -12.74 -12.84 16.54
N LYS A 863 -12.64 -14.13 16.18
CA LYS A 863 -13.57 -15.17 16.67
C LYS A 863 -13.12 -15.84 17.96
N ALA A 864 -11.83 -15.82 18.26
CA ALA A 864 -11.29 -16.23 19.56
C ALA A 864 -11.46 -15.13 20.63
N GLY A 865 -11.59 -13.87 20.23
CA GLY A 865 -11.68 -12.72 21.13
C GLY A 865 -10.34 -12.29 21.74
N THR A 866 -9.21 -12.80 21.23
CA THR A 866 -7.87 -12.51 21.74
C THR A 866 -6.82 -12.65 20.65
N PHE A 867 -5.77 -11.84 20.75
CA PHE A 867 -4.56 -11.98 19.94
C PHE A 867 -3.46 -12.77 20.65
N GLU A 868 -3.57 -12.95 21.96
CA GLU A 868 -2.55 -13.61 22.79
C GLU A 868 -2.51 -15.10 22.50
N MET A 869 -1.34 -15.61 22.09
CA MET A 869 -1.21 -17.01 21.72
C MET A 869 -1.44 -17.97 22.91
N ALA A 870 -1.15 -17.53 24.13
CA ALA A 870 -1.33 -18.31 25.34
C ALA A 870 -2.81 -18.61 25.66
N LEU A 871 -3.73 -17.75 25.22
CA LEU A 871 -5.17 -17.88 25.46
C LEU A 871 -5.90 -18.65 24.34
N LEU A 872 -5.27 -18.79 23.17
CA LEU A 872 -5.84 -19.48 22.01
C LEU A 872 -6.24 -20.94 22.26
N PRO A 873 -5.51 -21.77 23.03
CA PRO A 873 -5.91 -23.16 23.22
C PRO A 873 -7.28 -23.29 23.88
N GLN A 874 -7.57 -22.43 24.87
CA GLN A 874 -8.85 -22.39 25.54
C GLN A 874 -9.95 -21.80 24.65
N ALA A 875 -9.65 -20.70 23.96
CA ALA A 875 -10.60 -20.05 23.05
C ALA A 875 -10.98 -20.96 21.85
N ALA A 876 -10.03 -21.77 21.35
CA ALA A 876 -10.26 -22.70 20.25
C ALA A 876 -11.26 -23.82 20.61
N LEU A 877 -11.42 -24.16 21.89
CA LEU A 877 -12.39 -25.15 22.34
C LEU A 877 -13.84 -24.64 22.29
N SER A 878 -14.06 -23.34 22.53
CA SER A 878 -15.37 -22.70 22.47
C SER A 878 -15.72 -22.13 21.10
N MET A 879 -14.72 -21.89 20.24
CA MET A 879 -14.91 -21.33 18.91
C MET A 879 -15.76 -22.24 18.00
N PRO A 880 -16.63 -21.70 17.13
CA PRO A 880 -17.33 -22.49 16.12
C PRO A 880 -16.33 -23.17 15.17
N VAL A 881 -16.46 -24.49 15.02
CA VAL A 881 -15.45 -25.31 14.35
C VAL A 881 -15.24 -24.94 12.87
N GLY A 882 -16.27 -24.44 12.17
CA GLY A 882 -16.14 -23.98 10.78
C GLY A 882 -15.20 -22.77 10.66
N TRP A 883 -15.31 -21.80 11.56
CA TRP A 883 -14.40 -20.64 11.59
C TRP A 883 -12.99 -21.04 12.03
N LEU A 884 -12.88 -21.99 12.96
CA LEU A 884 -11.59 -22.54 13.38
C LEU A 884 -10.89 -23.23 12.20
N ALA A 885 -11.61 -24.05 11.43
CA ALA A 885 -11.09 -24.73 10.25
C ALA A 885 -10.65 -23.75 9.15
N VAL A 886 -11.47 -22.74 8.83
CA VAL A 886 -11.12 -21.73 7.82
C VAL A 886 -9.90 -20.91 8.23
N SER A 887 -9.87 -20.40 9.47
CA SER A 887 -8.73 -19.62 9.95
C SER A 887 -7.43 -20.42 10.02
N ALA A 888 -7.48 -21.64 10.57
CA ALA A 888 -6.33 -22.54 10.60
C ALA A 888 -5.85 -22.90 9.18
N GLY A 889 -6.77 -23.20 8.26
CA GLY A 889 -6.45 -23.52 6.86
C GLY A 889 -5.76 -22.36 6.14
N LEU A 890 -6.23 -21.12 6.33
CA LEU A 890 -5.62 -19.92 5.77
C LEU A 890 -4.23 -19.63 6.34
N ILE A 891 -4.06 -19.77 7.65
CA ILE A 891 -2.76 -19.62 8.32
C ILE A 891 -1.78 -20.67 7.79
N LEU A 892 -2.20 -21.94 7.76
CA LEU A 892 -1.38 -23.04 7.24
C LEU A 892 -1.02 -22.83 5.77
N ALA A 893 -1.94 -22.35 4.93
CA ALA A 893 -1.65 -22.01 3.54
C ALA A 893 -0.50 -21.00 3.43
N GLY A 894 -0.57 -19.89 4.18
CA GLY A 894 0.51 -18.88 4.20
C GLY A 894 1.85 -19.43 4.70
N LEU A 895 1.84 -20.24 5.77
CA LEU A 895 3.05 -20.85 6.33
C LEU A 895 3.68 -21.90 5.40
N LEU A 896 2.87 -22.74 4.76
CA LEU A 896 3.32 -23.76 3.79
C LEU A 896 3.85 -23.14 2.51
N MET A 897 3.24 -22.04 2.04
CA MET A 897 3.76 -21.24 0.93
C MET A 897 5.17 -20.72 1.25
N LYS A 898 5.40 -20.24 2.47
CA LYS A 898 6.74 -19.80 2.88
C LYS A 898 7.73 -20.95 2.99
N ALA A 899 7.27 -22.14 3.36
CA ALA A 899 8.07 -23.35 3.37
C ALA A 899 8.29 -23.96 1.96
N ALA A 900 7.79 -23.30 0.90
CA ALA A 900 7.90 -23.73 -0.50
C ALA A 900 7.30 -25.11 -0.81
N GLN A 901 6.17 -25.43 -0.17
CA GLN A 901 5.52 -26.74 -0.29
C GLN A 901 4.56 -26.82 -1.49
N LEU A 902 4.40 -28.01 -2.09
CA LEU A 902 3.42 -28.28 -3.15
C LEU A 902 1.97 -28.03 -2.66
N PRO A 903 1.00 -27.75 -3.56
CA PRO A 903 1.02 -27.93 -5.02
C PRO A 903 1.55 -26.75 -5.83
N LEU A 904 1.92 -25.64 -5.19
CA LEU A 904 2.38 -24.45 -5.91
C LEU A 904 3.78 -24.64 -6.49
N ARG A 905 4.04 -23.96 -7.61
CA ARG A 905 5.30 -24.03 -8.35
C ARG A 905 6.50 -23.58 -7.52
N ILE A 906 7.43 -24.49 -7.22
CA ILE A 906 8.62 -24.23 -6.38
C ILE A 906 9.46 -23.04 -6.86
N ASP A 907 9.55 -22.82 -8.17
CA ASP A 907 10.31 -21.72 -8.76
C ASP A 907 9.72 -20.32 -8.49
N TYR A 908 8.48 -20.24 -8.01
CA TYR A 908 7.88 -19.01 -7.49
C TYR A 908 8.02 -18.88 -5.98
N GLN A 909 8.04 -20.02 -5.26
CA GLN A 909 8.06 -20.03 -3.79
C GLN A 909 9.46 -19.94 -3.19
N MET A 910 10.50 -20.23 -3.97
CA MET A 910 11.89 -20.21 -3.50
C MET A 910 12.64 -18.97 -3.93
N HIS A 911 13.67 -18.63 -3.17
CA HIS A 911 14.59 -17.56 -3.55
C HIS A 911 15.21 -17.85 -4.93
N PRO A 912 15.44 -16.81 -5.75
CA PRO A 912 15.89 -17.01 -7.10
C PRO A 912 17.40 -17.18 -7.16
N ALA A 913 17.89 -17.95 -8.14
CA ALA A 913 19.32 -18.21 -8.32
C ALA A 913 20.20 -16.94 -8.45
N PRO A 914 19.73 -15.82 -9.03
CA PRO A 914 20.49 -14.56 -9.06
C PRO A 914 20.76 -13.91 -7.69
N ALA A 915 20.06 -14.30 -6.61
CA ALA A 915 20.29 -13.72 -5.29
C ALA A 915 21.74 -13.94 -4.80
N PRO A 916 22.34 -13.00 -4.04
CA PRO A 916 23.70 -13.19 -3.51
C PRO A 916 23.83 -14.49 -2.72
N THR A 917 24.93 -15.21 -2.93
CA THR A 917 25.05 -16.59 -2.41
C THR A 917 25.00 -16.71 -0.87
N PRO A 918 25.61 -15.81 -0.07
CA PRO A 918 25.43 -15.83 1.39
C PRO A 918 23.97 -15.65 1.81
N VAL A 919 23.22 -14.82 1.08
CA VAL A 919 21.79 -14.59 1.33
C VAL A 919 20.98 -15.81 0.93
N SER A 920 21.27 -16.43 -0.22
CA SER A 920 20.67 -17.72 -0.60
C SER A 920 20.92 -18.81 0.44
N GLY A 921 22.15 -18.89 0.98
CA GLY A 921 22.54 -19.78 2.06
C GLY A 921 21.69 -19.54 3.29
N TYR A 922 21.64 -18.31 3.78
CA TYR A 922 20.83 -17.93 4.94
C TYR A 922 19.33 -18.10 4.73
N ILE A 923 18.79 -17.81 3.54
CA ILE A 923 17.37 -18.03 3.24
C ILE A 923 17.05 -19.52 3.37
N SER A 924 17.85 -20.35 2.70
CA SER A 924 17.70 -21.80 2.73
C SER A 924 17.95 -22.38 4.12
N ALA A 925 18.90 -21.86 4.87
CA ALA A 925 19.36 -22.35 6.16
C ALA A 925 18.51 -21.89 7.34
N VAL A 926 17.95 -20.67 7.30
CA VAL A 926 17.29 -20.05 8.45
C VAL A 926 15.95 -19.44 8.06
N LEU A 927 15.88 -18.57 7.05
CA LEU A 927 14.66 -17.79 6.79
C LEU A 927 13.44 -18.67 6.49
N LEU A 928 13.58 -19.69 5.64
CA LEU A 928 12.46 -20.58 5.30
C LEU A 928 12.01 -21.47 6.47
N LYS A 929 12.84 -21.61 7.51
CA LYS A 929 12.50 -22.39 8.71
C LYS A 929 11.42 -21.72 9.56
N VAL A 930 11.20 -20.41 9.37
CA VAL A 930 10.09 -19.69 10.00
C VAL A 930 8.73 -20.29 9.63
N GLY A 931 8.60 -20.92 8.44
CA GLY A 931 7.39 -21.63 8.03
C GLY A 931 7.10 -22.84 8.92
N PRO A 932 7.96 -23.88 8.94
CA PRO A 932 7.81 -25.03 9.84
C PRO A 932 7.77 -24.66 11.33
N TYR A 933 8.55 -23.66 11.77
CA TYR A 933 8.46 -23.10 13.13
C TYR A 933 7.06 -22.54 13.41
N GLY A 934 6.53 -21.72 12.49
CA GLY A 934 5.18 -21.16 12.60
C GLY A 934 4.09 -22.24 12.58
N VAL A 935 4.25 -23.28 11.76
CA VAL A 935 3.33 -24.43 11.75
C VAL A 935 3.29 -25.05 13.14
N LEU A 936 4.45 -25.43 13.71
CA LEU A 936 4.50 -26.02 15.05
C LEU A 936 3.92 -25.07 16.12
N LYS A 937 4.32 -23.79 16.11
CA LYS A 937 3.88 -22.81 17.12
C LYS A 937 2.37 -22.58 17.09
N ILE A 938 1.78 -22.37 15.90
CA ILE A 938 0.33 -22.18 15.76
C ILE A 938 -0.43 -23.46 16.10
N MET A 939 0.08 -24.62 15.71
CA MET A 939 -0.55 -25.90 16.04
C MET A 939 -0.62 -26.16 17.54
N VAL A 940 0.45 -25.87 18.27
CA VAL A 940 0.45 -25.95 19.74
C VAL A 940 -0.48 -24.88 20.32
N ALA A 941 -0.45 -23.65 19.80
CA ALA A 941 -1.32 -22.57 20.24
C ALA A 941 -2.82 -22.85 20.01
N LEU A 942 -3.19 -23.68 19.03
CA LEU A 942 -4.59 -24.12 18.83
C LEU A 942 -4.98 -25.35 19.66
N GLY A 943 -4.06 -25.85 20.50
CA GLY A 943 -4.23 -27.05 21.31
C GLY A 943 -4.07 -28.32 20.48
N ALA A 944 -2.87 -28.90 20.51
CA ALA A 944 -2.41 -30.02 19.68
C ALA A 944 -3.27 -31.31 19.73
N GLY A 945 -4.25 -31.42 20.64
CA GLY A 945 -5.24 -32.50 20.66
C GLY A 945 -6.70 -32.05 20.87
N GLY A 946 -6.97 -30.75 21.08
CA GLY A 946 -8.31 -30.25 21.43
C GLY A 946 -8.97 -29.51 20.26
N GLY A 947 -8.41 -28.38 19.86
CA GLY A 947 -8.96 -27.56 18.77
C GLY A 947 -8.84 -28.23 17.40
N LEU A 948 -7.68 -28.83 17.10
CA LEU A 948 -7.42 -29.51 15.83
C LEU A 948 -8.26 -30.79 15.69
N ALA A 949 -8.46 -31.54 16.77
CA ALA A 949 -9.33 -32.72 16.77
C ALA A 949 -10.78 -32.39 16.43
N ARG A 950 -11.27 -31.21 16.84
CA ARG A 950 -12.62 -30.73 16.44
C ARG A 950 -12.71 -30.51 14.93
N ILE A 951 -11.65 -30.00 14.29
CA ILE A 951 -11.61 -29.83 12.83
C ILE A 951 -11.69 -31.19 12.13
N ALA A 952 -10.95 -32.20 12.61
CA ALA A 952 -11.01 -33.56 12.07
C ALA A 952 -12.41 -34.20 12.25
N GLY A 953 -13.16 -33.81 13.29
CA GLY A 953 -14.52 -34.29 13.57
C GLY A 953 -15.64 -33.66 12.74
N LEU A 954 -15.36 -32.69 11.84
CA LEU A 954 -16.38 -31.99 11.04
C LEU A 954 -17.04 -32.86 9.97
N GLY A 955 -16.43 -33.98 9.58
CA GLY A 955 -17.04 -34.96 8.67
C GLY A 955 -16.05 -36.06 8.28
N ALA A 956 -16.54 -37.27 8.01
CA ALA A 956 -15.72 -38.44 7.71
C ALA A 956 -14.77 -38.28 6.49
N TRP A 957 -15.02 -37.28 5.64
CA TRP A 957 -14.26 -36.98 4.42
C TRP A 957 -13.21 -35.89 4.61
N MET A 958 -13.20 -35.18 5.74
CA MET A 958 -12.27 -34.09 5.98
C MET A 958 -11.06 -34.59 6.76
N PRO A 959 -9.87 -34.70 6.12
CA PRO A 959 -8.68 -35.18 6.80
C PRO A 959 -8.24 -34.19 7.88
N ASP A 960 -7.65 -34.72 8.95
CA ASP A 960 -6.96 -33.92 9.96
C ASP A 960 -5.98 -32.95 9.26
N PRO A 961 -5.97 -31.65 9.62
CA PRO A 961 -5.00 -30.69 9.10
C PRO A 961 -3.55 -31.20 9.15
N LEU A 962 -3.18 -31.99 10.16
CA LEU A 962 -1.88 -32.65 10.23
C LEU A 962 -1.64 -33.64 9.11
N VAL A 963 -2.62 -34.48 8.80
CA VAL A 963 -2.54 -35.45 7.71
C VAL A 963 -2.40 -34.73 6.37
N VAL A 964 -3.08 -33.58 6.19
CA VAL A 964 -2.88 -32.74 5.00
C VAL A 964 -1.44 -32.25 4.90
N VAL A 965 -0.86 -31.75 6.00
CA VAL A 965 0.55 -31.33 6.04
C VAL A 965 1.49 -32.50 5.77
N GLN A 966 1.24 -33.68 6.34
CA GLN A 966 2.03 -34.91 6.12
C GLN A 966 2.06 -35.30 4.63
N VAL A 967 0.90 -35.30 3.97
CA VAL A 967 0.77 -35.65 2.55
C VAL A 967 1.48 -34.61 1.67
N ILE A 968 1.24 -33.32 1.92
CA ILE A 968 1.91 -32.23 1.20
C ILE A 968 3.43 -32.34 1.37
N ALA A 969 3.90 -32.58 2.58
CA ALA A 969 5.31 -32.75 2.89
C ALA A 969 5.90 -33.96 2.14
N ALA A 970 5.26 -35.13 2.18
CA ALA A 970 5.73 -36.33 1.48
C ALA A 970 5.80 -36.15 -0.04
N LEU A 971 4.77 -35.54 -0.65
CA LEU A 971 4.78 -35.21 -2.08
C LEU A 971 5.91 -34.23 -2.42
N THR A 972 6.12 -33.22 -1.58
CA THR A 972 7.18 -32.22 -1.75
C THR A 972 8.57 -32.85 -1.64
N VAL A 973 8.78 -33.70 -0.64
CA VAL A 973 10.02 -34.46 -0.39
C VAL A 973 10.43 -35.26 -1.63
N LEU A 974 9.48 -35.95 -2.26
CA LEU A 974 9.70 -36.75 -3.46
C LEU A 974 9.94 -35.88 -4.71
N TYR A 975 9.01 -34.97 -5.00
CA TYR A 975 9.08 -34.13 -6.20
C TYR A 975 10.33 -33.26 -6.21
N ALA A 976 10.60 -32.54 -5.12
CA ALA A 976 11.75 -31.67 -5.04
C ALA A 976 13.07 -32.46 -5.02
N GLY A 977 13.08 -33.65 -4.42
CA GLY A 977 14.21 -34.57 -4.47
C GLY A 977 14.53 -35.00 -5.91
N ALA A 978 13.53 -35.50 -6.64
CA ALA A 978 13.69 -35.89 -8.04
C ALA A 978 14.13 -34.70 -8.92
N MET A 979 13.51 -33.53 -8.73
CA MET A 979 13.87 -32.33 -9.47
C MET A 979 15.30 -31.87 -9.18
N ALA A 980 15.83 -32.04 -7.96
CA ALA A 980 17.22 -31.72 -7.65
C ALA A 980 18.20 -32.55 -8.51
N VAL A 981 17.90 -33.83 -8.78
CA VAL A 981 18.71 -34.69 -9.66
C VAL A 981 18.68 -34.18 -11.11
N VAL A 982 17.54 -33.66 -11.56
CA VAL A 982 17.31 -33.13 -12.92
C VAL A 982 18.02 -31.80 -13.17
N GLN A 983 18.23 -30.98 -12.13
CA GLN A 983 18.85 -29.67 -12.30
C GLN A 983 20.37 -29.74 -12.55
N ASN A 984 20.86 -28.92 -13.47
CA ASN A 984 22.30 -28.74 -13.72
C ASN A 984 22.84 -27.41 -13.17
N GLY A 985 21.97 -26.44 -12.88
CA GLY A 985 22.39 -25.14 -12.34
C GLY A 985 22.92 -25.27 -10.92
N VAL A 986 24.08 -24.68 -10.64
CA VAL A 986 24.81 -24.77 -9.35
C VAL A 986 23.89 -24.45 -8.16
N LYS A 987 23.25 -23.28 -8.17
CA LYS A 987 22.30 -22.89 -7.11
C LYS A 987 20.95 -23.58 -7.23
N ARG A 988 20.47 -23.84 -8.45
CA ARG A 988 19.12 -24.37 -8.69
C ARG A 988 18.96 -25.78 -8.12
N LEU A 989 19.99 -26.63 -8.26
CA LEU A 989 20.04 -27.95 -7.61
C LEU A 989 19.95 -27.83 -6.08
N LEU A 990 20.70 -26.87 -5.50
CA LEU A 990 20.69 -26.64 -4.05
C LEU A 990 19.35 -26.08 -3.54
N ILE A 991 18.66 -25.28 -4.35
CA ILE A 991 17.31 -24.77 -4.07
C ILE A 991 16.31 -25.93 -3.95
N TYR A 992 16.21 -26.80 -4.96
CA TYR A 992 15.28 -27.94 -4.92
C TYR A 992 15.57 -28.91 -3.78
N SER A 993 16.84 -29.20 -3.51
CA SER A 993 17.20 -30.05 -2.37
C SER A 993 16.90 -29.39 -1.01
N THR A 994 16.88 -28.05 -0.91
CA THR A 994 16.39 -27.33 0.29
C THR A 994 14.90 -27.61 0.50
N VAL A 995 14.08 -27.47 -0.55
CA VAL A 995 12.64 -27.70 -0.48
C VAL A 995 12.33 -29.13 -0.07
N SER A 996 13.06 -30.09 -0.65
CA SER A 996 12.98 -31.50 -0.25
C SER A 996 13.24 -31.68 1.25
N GLN A 997 14.32 -31.10 1.79
CA GLN A 997 14.62 -31.20 3.22
C GLN A 997 13.62 -30.46 4.13
N LEU A 998 13.05 -29.33 3.70
CA LEU A 998 11.97 -28.68 4.45
C LEU A 998 10.73 -29.57 4.53
N GLY A 999 10.47 -30.35 3.47
CA GLY A 999 9.46 -31.38 3.51
C GLY A 999 9.76 -32.49 4.54
N TYR A 1000 11.03 -32.87 4.78
CA TYR A 1000 11.36 -33.79 5.90
C TYR A 1000 11.07 -33.17 7.26
N VAL A 1001 11.43 -31.89 7.44
CA VAL A 1001 11.12 -31.16 8.68
C VAL A 1001 9.61 -31.19 8.93
N LEU A 1002 8.81 -30.77 7.95
CA LEU A 1002 7.35 -30.74 8.07
C LEU A 1002 6.74 -32.13 8.24
N LEU A 1003 7.25 -33.14 7.52
CA LEU A 1003 6.80 -34.52 7.70
C LEU A 1003 7.06 -34.99 9.14
N GLY A 1004 8.27 -34.78 9.67
CA GLY A 1004 8.61 -35.10 11.05
C GLY A 1004 7.70 -34.40 12.06
N LEU A 1005 7.57 -33.07 11.95
CA LEU A 1005 6.74 -32.26 12.85
C LEU A 1005 5.26 -32.67 12.81
N SER A 1006 4.75 -33.04 11.63
CA SER A 1006 3.33 -33.37 11.45
C SER A 1006 2.95 -34.80 11.83
N LEU A 1007 3.92 -35.70 12.07
CA LEU A 1007 3.65 -37.06 12.54
C LEU A 1007 3.04 -37.10 13.96
N GLY A 1008 3.23 -36.06 14.76
CA GLY A 1008 2.68 -35.94 16.12
C GLY A 1008 3.27 -36.91 17.17
N SER A 1009 4.03 -37.94 16.75
CA SER A 1009 4.72 -38.86 17.65
C SER A 1009 5.97 -38.23 18.29
N ALA A 1010 6.37 -38.72 19.47
CA ALA A 1010 7.55 -38.23 20.18
C ALA A 1010 8.81 -38.27 19.28
N LEU A 1011 9.04 -39.39 18.60
CA LEU A 1011 10.18 -39.55 17.69
C LEU A 1011 10.05 -38.73 16.41
N GLY A 1012 8.83 -38.60 15.86
CA GLY A 1012 8.58 -37.80 14.66
C GLY A 1012 8.91 -36.32 14.88
N VAL A 1013 8.33 -35.71 15.92
CA VAL A 1013 8.56 -34.31 16.27
C VAL A 1013 10.03 -34.06 16.63
N ALA A 1014 10.64 -34.95 17.42
CA ALA A 1014 12.04 -34.87 17.76
C ALA A 1014 12.96 -34.97 16.53
N GLY A 1015 12.67 -35.92 15.62
CA GLY A 1015 13.38 -36.08 14.36
C GLY A 1015 13.23 -34.87 13.45
N GLY A 1016 12.02 -34.30 13.37
CA GLY A 1016 11.73 -33.07 12.63
C GLY A 1016 12.50 -31.86 13.14
N LEU A 1017 12.50 -31.62 14.46
CA LEU A 1017 13.28 -30.55 15.10
C LEU A 1017 14.79 -30.77 15.03
N MET A 1018 15.25 -32.01 15.15
CA MET A 1018 16.67 -32.32 14.96
C MET A 1018 17.08 -32.11 13.50
N HIS A 1019 16.24 -32.53 12.55
CA HIS A 1019 16.49 -32.29 11.12
C HIS A 1019 16.45 -30.80 10.79
N PHE A 1020 15.57 -30.03 11.43
CA PHE A 1020 15.50 -28.58 11.32
C PHE A 1020 16.88 -27.99 11.60
N VAL A 1021 17.47 -28.25 12.77
CA VAL A 1021 18.79 -27.73 13.19
C VAL A 1021 19.92 -28.25 12.30
N ASN A 1022 19.96 -29.57 12.04
CA ASN A 1022 20.97 -30.17 11.18
C ASN A 1022 20.96 -29.55 9.78
N HIS A 1023 19.78 -29.38 9.20
CA HIS A 1023 19.62 -28.76 7.89
C HIS A 1023 20.02 -27.28 7.89
N MET A 1024 19.90 -26.54 9.00
CA MET A 1024 20.44 -25.17 9.07
C MET A 1024 21.95 -25.18 8.80
N MET A 1025 22.71 -26.03 9.49
CA MET A 1025 24.16 -26.09 9.35
C MET A 1025 24.59 -26.65 7.99
N LEU A 1026 24.02 -27.79 7.59
CA LEU A 1026 24.44 -28.52 6.38
C LEU A 1026 24.12 -27.74 5.11
N LYS A 1027 22.92 -27.15 5.02
CA LYS A 1027 22.52 -26.43 3.81
C LYS A 1027 23.29 -25.13 3.65
N ASP A 1028 23.60 -24.47 4.76
CA ASP A 1028 24.44 -23.28 4.74
C ASP A 1028 25.83 -23.59 4.21
N ILE A 1029 26.50 -24.64 4.72
CA ILE A 1029 27.81 -25.09 4.17
C ILE A 1029 27.75 -25.34 2.66
N LEU A 1030 26.70 -26.01 2.16
CA LEU A 1030 26.55 -26.31 0.73
C LEU A 1030 26.40 -25.05 -0.12
N PHE A 1031 25.61 -24.07 0.32
CA PHE A 1031 25.48 -22.79 -0.40
C PHE A 1031 26.74 -21.94 -0.29
N LEU A 1032 27.37 -21.86 0.88
CA LEU A 1032 28.64 -21.15 1.06
C LEU A 1032 29.75 -21.76 0.20
N ALA A 1033 29.86 -23.10 0.13
CA ALA A 1033 30.78 -23.78 -0.78
C ALA A 1033 30.50 -23.46 -2.25
N ALA A 1034 29.23 -23.44 -2.67
CA ALA A 1034 28.87 -22.97 -4.00
C ALA A 1034 29.24 -21.49 -4.21
N GLY A 1035 29.15 -20.67 -3.17
CA GLY A 1035 29.57 -19.27 -3.18
C GLY A 1035 31.07 -19.11 -3.41
N CYS A 1036 31.91 -19.97 -2.84
CA CYS A 1036 33.36 -20.01 -3.08
C CYS A 1036 33.69 -20.25 -4.56
N ILE A 1037 32.92 -21.10 -5.23
CA ILE A 1037 33.05 -21.38 -6.66
C ILE A 1037 32.57 -20.16 -7.47
N LEU A 1038 31.36 -19.67 -7.18
CA LEU A 1038 30.74 -18.59 -7.95
C LEU A 1038 31.47 -17.25 -7.86
N ALA A 1039 32.09 -16.96 -6.71
CA ALA A 1039 32.86 -15.73 -6.50
C ALA A 1039 34.13 -15.64 -7.37
N GLN A 1040 34.62 -16.76 -7.91
CA GLN A 1040 35.80 -16.81 -8.78
C GLN A 1040 35.46 -17.15 -10.23
N ALA A 1041 34.47 -18.00 -10.45
CA ALA A 1041 34.15 -18.57 -11.75
C ALA A 1041 33.16 -17.72 -12.58
N HIS A 1042 32.22 -17.05 -11.92
CA HIS A 1042 30.99 -16.52 -12.54
C HIS A 1042 30.23 -17.54 -13.42
N VAL A 1043 30.42 -18.85 -13.15
CA VAL A 1043 29.80 -19.96 -13.88
C VAL A 1043 28.49 -20.38 -13.22
N HIS A 1044 27.40 -20.49 -13.98
CA HIS A 1044 26.08 -20.83 -13.42
C HIS A 1044 25.66 -22.30 -13.61
N SER A 1045 26.32 -23.05 -14.49
CA SER A 1045 26.04 -24.47 -14.76
C SER A 1045 27.14 -25.39 -14.19
N LEU A 1046 26.74 -26.56 -13.71
CA LEU A 1046 27.67 -27.64 -13.35
C LEU A 1046 28.35 -28.26 -14.57
N ASP A 1047 27.77 -28.12 -15.76
CA ASP A 1047 28.32 -28.68 -17.00
C ASP A 1047 29.67 -28.02 -17.38
N ASP A 1048 29.87 -26.76 -16.98
CA ASP A 1048 31.08 -25.97 -17.30
C ASP A 1048 32.22 -26.14 -16.27
N LEU A 1049 31.95 -26.87 -15.18
CA LEU A 1049 32.91 -27.12 -14.10
C LEU A 1049 33.53 -28.52 -14.26
N GLY A 1050 34.67 -28.72 -13.62
CA GLY A 1050 35.38 -30.01 -13.62
C GLY A 1050 36.73 -29.89 -12.92
N GLY A 1051 37.10 -30.90 -12.12
CA GLY A 1051 38.42 -31.04 -11.51
C GLY A 1051 38.76 -30.02 -10.40
N LEU A 1052 37.80 -29.26 -9.87
CA LEU A 1052 38.06 -28.23 -8.86
C LEU A 1052 38.61 -28.75 -7.54
N GLY A 1053 38.39 -30.02 -7.20
CA GLY A 1053 38.81 -30.60 -5.92
C GLY A 1053 40.33 -30.55 -5.70
N ARG A 1054 41.12 -30.50 -6.79
CA ARG A 1054 42.59 -30.34 -6.72
C ARG A 1054 43.02 -28.90 -6.42
N LYS A 1055 42.20 -27.93 -6.81
CA LYS A 1055 42.46 -26.48 -6.63
C LYS A 1055 41.87 -25.93 -5.33
N MET A 1056 40.73 -26.49 -4.92
CA MET A 1056 39.97 -26.07 -3.74
C MET A 1056 39.70 -27.27 -2.81
N PRO A 1057 40.73 -27.92 -2.26
CA PRO A 1057 40.59 -29.15 -1.49
C PRO A 1057 39.78 -28.98 -0.20
N ILE A 1058 39.85 -27.81 0.45
CA ILE A 1058 39.10 -27.52 1.68
C ILE A 1058 37.63 -27.29 1.34
N THR A 1059 37.35 -26.46 0.33
CA THR A 1059 35.98 -26.23 -0.14
C THR A 1059 35.32 -27.54 -0.59
N PHE A 1060 36.06 -28.39 -1.32
CA PHE A 1060 35.62 -29.73 -1.71
C PHE A 1060 35.30 -30.61 -0.50
N GLY A 1061 36.22 -30.69 0.48
CA GLY A 1061 36.02 -31.49 1.68
C GLY A 1061 34.81 -31.07 2.49
N LEU A 1062 34.61 -29.75 2.68
CA LEU A 1062 33.45 -29.19 3.39
C LEU A 1062 32.14 -29.43 2.64
N PHE A 1063 32.13 -29.26 1.31
CA PHE A 1063 30.96 -29.57 0.47
C PHE A 1063 30.60 -31.05 0.55
N LEU A 1064 31.57 -31.94 0.40
CA LEU A 1064 31.37 -33.39 0.42
C LEU A 1064 30.86 -33.84 1.80
N PHE A 1065 31.48 -33.35 2.88
CA PHE A 1065 31.02 -33.61 4.25
C PHE A 1065 29.54 -33.20 4.42
N ALA A 1066 29.21 -31.96 4.05
CA ALA A 1066 27.85 -31.45 4.22
C ALA A 1066 26.84 -32.22 3.35
N GLY A 1067 27.24 -32.57 2.13
CA GLY A 1067 26.43 -33.33 1.19
C GLY A 1067 26.14 -34.76 1.67
N LEU A 1068 27.17 -35.51 2.07
CA LEU A 1068 27.01 -36.88 2.59
C LEU A 1068 26.22 -36.89 3.89
N SER A 1069 26.43 -35.90 4.76
CA SER A 1069 25.61 -35.74 5.96
C SER A 1069 24.14 -35.47 5.60
N LEU A 1070 23.87 -34.55 4.67
CA LEU A 1070 22.51 -34.24 4.22
C LEU A 1070 21.80 -35.46 3.62
N SER A 1071 22.53 -36.30 2.89
CA SER A 1071 22.03 -37.57 2.35
C SER A 1071 21.68 -38.61 3.43
N GLY A 1072 22.14 -38.41 4.66
CA GLY A 1072 21.89 -39.31 5.78
C GLY A 1072 22.85 -40.49 5.78
N ILE A 1073 24.16 -40.25 5.68
CA ILE A 1073 25.18 -41.31 5.79
C ILE A 1073 25.74 -41.35 7.23
N PRO A 1074 25.78 -42.52 7.90
CA PRO A 1074 26.47 -42.65 9.18
C PRO A 1074 27.97 -42.37 9.05
N PRO A 1075 28.62 -41.69 10.01
CA PRO A 1075 28.14 -41.33 11.36
C PRO A 1075 27.61 -39.88 11.46
N PHE A 1076 27.26 -39.24 10.35
CA PHE A 1076 26.94 -37.81 10.34
C PHE A 1076 25.56 -37.48 10.95
N ASN A 1077 25.40 -36.25 11.44
CA ASN A 1077 24.18 -35.77 12.11
C ASN A 1077 22.90 -35.88 11.25
N GLY A 1078 23.00 -35.73 9.92
CA GLY A 1078 21.83 -35.85 9.06
C GLY A 1078 21.20 -37.25 9.09
N PHE A 1079 22.00 -38.32 9.29
CA PHE A 1079 21.48 -39.69 9.46
C PHE A 1079 20.59 -39.79 10.70
N ALA A 1080 21.08 -39.31 11.85
CA ALA A 1080 20.37 -39.36 13.12
C ALA A 1080 18.96 -38.76 13.02
N SER A 1081 18.86 -37.55 12.44
CA SER A 1081 17.57 -36.88 12.29
C SER A 1081 16.58 -37.61 11.37
N LYS A 1082 17.05 -38.13 10.23
CA LYS A 1082 16.19 -38.86 9.27
C LYS A 1082 15.77 -40.21 9.82
N TRP A 1083 16.66 -40.89 10.53
CA TRP A 1083 16.37 -42.15 11.21
C TRP A 1083 15.19 -42.02 12.19
N LEU A 1084 15.18 -40.95 13.00
CA LEU A 1084 14.07 -40.66 13.92
C LEU A 1084 12.75 -40.39 13.18
N ILE A 1085 12.79 -39.66 12.05
CA ILE A 1085 11.60 -39.42 11.21
C ILE A 1085 11.06 -40.74 10.65
N TYR A 1086 11.94 -41.63 10.15
CA TYR A 1086 11.52 -42.94 9.63
C TYR A 1086 10.90 -43.80 10.73
N GLN A 1087 11.55 -43.89 11.89
CA GLN A 1087 11.00 -44.64 13.02
C GLN A 1087 9.65 -44.09 13.47
N GLY A 1088 9.51 -42.76 13.57
CA GLY A 1088 8.26 -42.10 13.91
C GLY A 1088 7.14 -42.40 12.92
N ALA A 1089 7.45 -42.42 11.61
CA ALA A 1089 6.49 -42.75 10.56
C ALA A 1089 6.09 -44.24 10.58
N PHE A 1090 7.05 -45.16 10.74
CA PHE A 1090 6.77 -46.59 10.81
C PHE A 1090 5.97 -46.97 12.06
N GLN A 1091 6.31 -46.43 13.22
CA GLN A 1091 5.57 -46.68 14.47
C GLN A 1091 4.15 -46.13 14.42
N GLY A 1092 3.94 -45.00 13.74
CA GLY A 1092 2.61 -44.43 13.48
C GLY A 1092 1.79 -45.19 12.42
N GLY A 1093 2.32 -46.26 11.82
CA GLY A 1093 1.66 -47.02 10.74
C GLY A 1093 1.65 -46.31 9.38
N HIS A 1094 2.39 -45.20 9.23
CA HIS A 1094 2.45 -44.40 8.01
C HIS A 1094 3.51 -44.91 7.02
N TYR A 1095 3.43 -46.17 6.62
CA TYR A 1095 4.44 -46.86 5.79
C TYR A 1095 4.72 -46.16 4.45
N LEU A 1096 3.69 -45.63 3.78
CA LEU A 1096 3.86 -44.93 2.50
C LEU A 1096 4.62 -43.60 2.66
N LEU A 1097 4.37 -42.87 3.76
CA LEU A 1097 5.10 -41.63 4.05
C LEU A 1097 6.56 -41.92 4.38
N ALA A 1098 6.83 -42.99 5.13
CA ALA A 1098 8.18 -43.47 5.42
C ALA A 1098 8.93 -43.86 4.14
N MET A 1099 8.26 -44.58 3.22
CA MET A 1099 8.84 -44.98 1.94
C MET A 1099 9.14 -43.78 1.04
N ALA A 1100 8.23 -42.79 1.00
CA ALA A 1100 8.44 -41.55 0.27
C ALA A 1100 9.68 -40.79 0.78
N ALA A 1101 9.83 -40.70 2.10
CA ALA A 1101 10.99 -40.10 2.73
C ALA A 1101 12.27 -40.90 2.41
N LEU A 1102 12.29 -42.23 2.53
CA LEU A 1102 13.45 -43.05 2.17
C LEU A 1102 13.88 -42.87 0.71
N MET A 1103 12.94 -42.90 -0.24
CA MET A 1103 13.21 -42.69 -1.66
C MET A 1103 13.83 -41.31 -1.94
N SER A 1104 13.35 -40.27 -1.26
CA SER A 1104 13.93 -38.94 -1.40
C SER A 1104 15.36 -38.82 -0.87
N SER A 1105 15.74 -39.63 0.12
CA SER A 1105 17.14 -39.67 0.57
C SER A 1105 18.07 -40.22 -0.51
N LEU A 1106 17.60 -41.18 -1.30
CA LEU A 1106 18.32 -41.65 -2.48
C LEU A 1106 18.48 -40.54 -3.53
N PHE A 1107 17.42 -39.77 -3.81
CA PHE A 1107 17.54 -38.61 -4.70
C PHE A 1107 18.48 -37.53 -4.17
N THR A 1108 18.47 -37.29 -2.86
CA THR A 1108 19.40 -36.36 -2.21
C THR A 1108 20.85 -36.81 -2.40
N LEU A 1109 21.14 -38.10 -2.21
CA LEU A 1109 22.45 -38.69 -2.47
C LEU A 1109 22.85 -38.56 -3.94
N ALA A 1110 21.97 -38.91 -4.88
CA ALA A 1110 22.24 -38.76 -6.30
C ALA A 1110 22.56 -37.31 -6.68
N ALA A 1111 21.78 -36.33 -6.20
CA ALA A 1111 22.03 -34.91 -6.48
C ALA A 1111 23.36 -34.41 -5.88
N VAL A 1112 23.72 -34.84 -4.67
CA VAL A 1112 25.02 -34.51 -4.04
C VAL A 1112 26.17 -35.13 -4.83
N LEU A 1113 26.05 -36.40 -5.22
CA LEU A 1113 27.08 -37.09 -6.01
C LEU A 1113 27.23 -36.46 -7.39
N LYS A 1114 26.13 -36.07 -8.04
CA LYS A 1114 26.14 -35.31 -9.30
C LYS A 1114 26.94 -34.03 -9.18
N PHE A 1115 26.63 -33.20 -8.19
CA PHE A 1115 27.35 -31.95 -7.96
C PHE A 1115 28.83 -32.23 -7.67
N THR A 1116 29.10 -33.19 -6.78
CA THR A 1116 30.46 -33.56 -6.37
C THR A 1116 31.30 -33.99 -7.57
N HIS A 1117 30.75 -34.89 -8.38
CA HIS A 1117 31.39 -35.42 -9.56
C HIS A 1117 31.66 -34.32 -10.59
N SER A 1118 30.62 -33.60 -11.00
CA SER A 1118 30.74 -32.62 -12.09
C SER A 1118 31.52 -31.37 -11.71
N ALA A 1119 31.45 -30.90 -10.46
CA ALA A 1119 32.19 -29.71 -10.06
C ALA A 1119 33.64 -30.03 -9.66
N PHE A 1120 33.87 -31.06 -8.84
CA PHE A 1120 35.15 -31.26 -8.16
C PHE A 1120 36.01 -32.39 -8.72
N LEU A 1121 35.42 -33.40 -9.34
CA LEU A 1121 36.13 -34.56 -9.90
C LEU A 1121 36.33 -34.41 -11.41
N GLY A 1122 37.03 -35.36 -12.03
CA GLY A 1122 37.30 -35.35 -13.47
C GLY A 1122 38.47 -34.44 -13.90
N PRO A 1123 38.63 -34.21 -15.22
CA PRO A 1123 39.65 -33.32 -15.76
C PRO A 1123 39.36 -31.87 -15.38
N LEU A 1124 40.42 -31.05 -15.27
CA LEU A 1124 40.29 -29.64 -14.90
C LEU A 1124 39.64 -28.87 -16.06
N SER A 1125 38.49 -28.25 -15.82
CA SER A 1125 37.82 -27.45 -16.85
C SER A 1125 38.59 -26.14 -17.12
N PRO A 1126 38.46 -25.55 -18.32
CA PRO A 1126 39.08 -24.25 -18.62
C PRO A 1126 38.69 -23.15 -17.62
N ALA A 1127 37.42 -23.13 -17.21
CA ALA A 1127 36.93 -22.20 -16.19
C ALA A 1127 37.62 -22.42 -14.83
N ALA A 1128 37.96 -23.65 -14.48
CA ALA A 1128 38.62 -24.05 -13.23
C ALA A 1128 40.15 -23.83 -13.21
N ALA A 1129 40.78 -23.55 -14.36
CA ALA A 1129 42.23 -23.51 -14.48
C ALA A 1129 42.90 -22.44 -13.59
N THR A 1130 42.28 -21.26 -13.49
CA THR A 1130 42.79 -20.08 -12.78
C THR A 1130 42.30 -19.98 -11.34
N MET A 1131 41.31 -20.80 -10.94
CA MET A 1131 40.73 -20.75 -9.60
C MET A 1131 41.72 -21.20 -8.52
N ARG A 1132 41.54 -20.64 -7.32
CA ARG A 1132 42.31 -20.95 -6.12
C ARG A 1132 41.37 -21.24 -4.95
N GLU A 1133 41.92 -21.77 -3.88
CA GLU A 1133 41.15 -21.97 -2.65
C GLU A 1133 40.60 -20.64 -2.12
N ALA A 1134 39.40 -20.69 -1.52
CA ALA A 1134 38.75 -19.52 -0.95
C ALA A 1134 39.57 -18.93 0.22
N PRO A 1135 39.50 -17.61 0.45
CA PRO A 1135 40.22 -16.99 1.55
C PRO A 1135 39.73 -17.47 2.92
N PRO A 1136 40.56 -17.41 3.98
CA PRO A 1136 40.20 -17.88 5.32
C PRO A 1136 38.92 -17.28 5.88
N VAL A 1137 38.62 -16.01 5.56
CA VAL A 1137 37.38 -15.33 6.01
C VAL A 1137 36.10 -16.00 5.49
N MET A 1138 36.18 -16.77 4.40
CA MET A 1138 35.08 -17.58 3.86
C MET A 1138 35.13 -19.03 4.37
N LEU A 1139 36.33 -19.61 4.49
CA LEU A 1139 36.51 -20.99 4.95
C LEU A 1139 36.23 -21.18 6.45
N ILE A 1140 36.63 -20.25 7.31
CA ILE A 1140 36.44 -20.33 8.77
C ILE A 1140 34.95 -20.46 9.12
N PRO A 1141 34.03 -19.60 8.61
CA PRO A 1141 32.58 -19.77 8.78
C PRO A 1141 32.07 -21.17 8.41
N MET A 1142 32.48 -21.70 7.25
CA MET A 1142 32.09 -23.04 6.80
C MET A 1142 32.63 -24.13 7.72
N GLY A 1143 33.87 -23.98 8.19
CA GLY A 1143 34.51 -24.89 9.15
C GLY A 1143 33.79 -24.90 10.51
N LEU A 1144 33.33 -23.74 11.01
CA LEU A 1144 32.56 -23.65 12.25
C LEU A 1144 31.22 -24.41 12.16
N LEU A 1145 30.50 -24.27 11.04
CA LEU A 1145 29.26 -25.02 10.80
C LEU A 1145 29.51 -26.53 10.68
N ALA A 1146 30.62 -26.91 10.04
CA ALA A 1146 31.01 -28.31 9.90
C ALA A 1146 31.37 -28.92 11.27
N ALA A 1147 32.13 -28.20 12.10
CA ALA A 1147 32.45 -28.60 13.46
C ALA A 1147 31.18 -28.78 14.31
N GLY A 1148 30.24 -27.83 14.25
CA GLY A 1148 28.94 -27.96 14.90
C GLY A 1148 28.16 -29.19 14.43
N SER A 1149 28.16 -29.47 13.13
CA SER A 1149 27.51 -30.66 12.56
C SER A 1149 28.16 -31.97 13.01
N VAL A 1150 29.49 -32.02 13.12
CA VAL A 1150 30.21 -33.17 13.66
C VAL A 1150 29.87 -33.38 15.14
N ILE A 1151 29.88 -32.31 15.95
CA ILE A 1151 29.55 -32.39 17.38
C ILE A 1151 28.14 -32.96 17.58
N VAL A 1152 27.14 -32.46 16.85
CA VAL A 1152 25.76 -32.98 16.94
C VAL A 1152 25.66 -34.41 16.39
N GLY A 1153 26.48 -34.79 15.42
CA GLY A 1153 26.49 -36.14 14.87
C GLY A 1153 27.04 -37.18 15.84
N VAL A 1154 28.13 -36.83 16.51
CA VAL A 1154 28.80 -37.69 17.51
C VAL A 1154 28.02 -37.72 18.83
N PHE A 1155 27.52 -36.55 19.26
CA PHE A 1155 26.77 -36.33 20.50
C PHE A 1155 25.38 -35.81 20.18
N PRO A 1156 24.43 -36.68 19.75
CA PRO A 1156 23.09 -36.26 19.40
C PRO A 1156 22.35 -35.60 20.57
N GLY A 1157 22.73 -35.92 21.81
CA GLY A 1157 22.24 -35.29 23.04
C GLY A 1157 22.34 -33.77 23.07
N VAL A 1158 23.33 -33.17 22.37
CA VAL A 1158 23.49 -31.71 22.26
C VAL A 1158 22.25 -31.06 21.63
N ALA A 1159 21.62 -31.73 20.67
CA ALA A 1159 20.36 -31.27 20.08
C ALA A 1159 19.14 -31.89 20.79
N LEU A 1160 19.19 -33.18 21.13
CA LEU A 1160 18.04 -33.92 21.64
C LEU A 1160 17.63 -33.54 23.06
N VAL A 1161 18.55 -33.14 23.95
CA VAL A 1161 18.18 -32.69 25.31
C VAL A 1161 17.38 -31.39 25.30
N PRO A 1162 17.81 -30.32 24.59
CA PRO A 1162 16.98 -29.16 24.35
C PRO A 1162 15.63 -29.49 23.70
N ILE A 1163 15.63 -30.36 22.68
CA ILE A 1163 14.40 -30.77 21.98
C ILE A 1163 13.42 -31.50 22.91
N SER A 1164 13.90 -32.41 23.76
CA SER A 1164 13.08 -33.11 24.76
C SER A 1164 12.43 -32.11 25.73
N ARG A 1165 13.17 -31.09 26.18
CA ARG A 1165 12.61 -30.01 27.01
C ARG A 1165 11.61 -29.13 26.26
N ILE A 1166 11.84 -28.86 24.97
CA ILE A 1166 10.89 -28.16 24.11
C ILE A 1166 9.60 -28.96 23.99
N GLN A 1167 9.67 -30.28 23.73
CA GLN A 1167 8.50 -31.15 23.68
C GLN A 1167 7.71 -31.09 24.98
N ALA A 1168 8.39 -31.19 26.12
CA ALA A 1168 7.76 -31.09 27.43
C ALA A 1168 7.07 -29.72 27.63
N ALA A 1169 7.73 -28.62 27.29
CA ALA A 1169 7.17 -27.27 27.44
C ALA A 1169 6.00 -26.99 26.51
N LEU A 1170 5.95 -27.62 25.33
CA LEU A 1170 4.84 -27.53 24.38
C LEU A 1170 3.71 -28.53 24.67
N GLY A 1171 3.83 -29.36 25.72
CA GLY A 1171 2.85 -30.41 26.04
C GLY A 1171 2.81 -31.56 25.02
N LEU A 1172 3.90 -31.77 24.27
CA LEU A 1172 4.02 -32.83 23.28
C LEU A 1172 4.66 -34.10 23.90
N PRO A 1173 4.43 -35.28 23.30
CA PRO A 1173 5.10 -36.51 23.72
C PRO A 1173 6.63 -36.35 23.75
N VAL A 1174 7.23 -36.67 24.90
CA VAL A 1174 8.64 -36.40 25.18
C VAL A 1174 9.50 -37.62 24.87
N ILE A 1175 10.65 -37.38 24.23
CA ILE A 1175 11.68 -38.42 24.07
C ILE A 1175 12.58 -38.50 25.31
N GLU A 1176 13.08 -39.70 25.61
CA GLU A 1176 14.19 -39.87 26.53
C GLU A 1176 15.51 -39.45 25.85
N ALA A 1177 16.18 -38.43 26.40
CA ALA A 1177 17.43 -37.92 25.86
C ALA A 1177 18.42 -37.64 26.99
N SER A 1178 19.70 -37.95 26.75
CA SER A 1178 20.80 -37.57 27.62
C SER A 1178 21.96 -37.01 26.81
N TRP A 1179 22.80 -36.16 27.43
CA TRP A 1179 23.87 -35.45 26.73
C TRP A 1179 24.89 -36.37 26.05
N LEU A 1180 25.19 -37.50 26.70
CA LEU A 1180 26.09 -38.54 26.22
C LEU A 1180 25.32 -39.80 25.75
N GLY A 1181 23.99 -39.74 25.63
CA GLY A 1181 23.16 -40.87 25.26
C GLY A 1181 23.15 -41.19 23.76
N GLY A 1182 22.65 -42.40 23.43
CA GLY A 1182 22.39 -42.82 22.05
C GLY A 1182 21.11 -42.21 21.47
N LEU A 1183 20.73 -42.66 20.27
CA LEU A 1183 19.48 -42.24 19.64
C LEU A 1183 18.27 -42.92 20.33
N PRO A 1184 17.19 -42.19 20.63
CA PRO A 1184 15.98 -42.74 21.25
C PRO A 1184 15.21 -43.64 20.29
N GLY A 1185 14.51 -44.65 20.83
CA GLY A 1185 13.67 -45.59 20.10
C GLY A 1185 14.04 -47.07 20.31
N PRO A 1186 13.22 -48.03 19.83
CA PRO A 1186 13.49 -49.46 19.94
C PRO A 1186 14.81 -49.82 19.20
N GLY A 1187 15.75 -50.45 19.91
CA GLY A 1187 17.07 -50.77 19.35
C GLY A 1187 18.01 -49.57 19.23
N GLY A 1188 17.84 -48.54 20.06
CA GLY A 1188 18.71 -47.37 20.11
C GLY A 1188 20.19 -47.74 20.17
N TRP A 1189 21.00 -47.13 19.30
CA TRP A 1189 22.43 -47.36 19.20
C TRP A 1189 23.18 -46.03 19.40
N HIS A 1190 24.47 -46.10 19.73
CA HIS A 1190 25.27 -44.94 20.14
C HIS A 1190 26.10 -44.36 18.98
N PRO A 1191 25.85 -43.13 18.49
CA PRO A 1191 26.59 -42.54 17.37
C PRO A 1191 28.11 -42.47 17.55
N LEU A 1192 28.57 -42.18 18.77
CA LEU A 1192 29.98 -42.23 19.14
C LEU A 1192 30.65 -43.58 18.83
N THR A 1193 30.01 -44.72 19.13
CA THR A 1193 30.66 -46.03 18.92
C THR A 1193 30.90 -46.30 17.44
N LEU A 1194 29.92 -45.97 16.58
CA LEU A 1194 30.09 -46.07 15.13
C LEU A 1194 31.10 -45.06 14.61
N THR A 1195 31.12 -43.84 15.15
CA THR A 1195 32.12 -42.82 14.76
C THR A 1195 33.53 -43.31 15.06
N LEU A 1196 33.76 -43.85 16.25
CA LEU A 1196 35.06 -44.38 16.66
C LEU A 1196 35.45 -45.60 15.81
N ALA A 1197 34.50 -46.50 15.53
CA ALA A 1197 34.73 -47.66 14.66
C ALA A 1197 35.10 -47.25 13.23
N LEU A 1198 34.33 -46.34 12.62
CA LEU A 1198 34.62 -45.82 11.27
C LEU A 1198 35.92 -45.01 11.23
N GLY A 1199 36.23 -44.26 12.30
CA GLY A 1199 37.50 -43.56 12.46
C GLY A 1199 38.69 -44.51 12.53
N ALA A 1200 38.57 -45.60 13.29
CA ALA A 1200 39.60 -46.65 13.37
C ALA A 1200 39.81 -47.35 12.01
N VAL A 1201 38.73 -47.74 11.33
CA VAL A 1201 38.78 -48.32 9.98
C VAL A 1201 39.41 -47.35 8.99
N GLY A 1202 39.03 -46.08 9.04
CA GLY A 1202 39.59 -45.02 8.21
C GLY A 1202 41.08 -44.78 8.46
N LEU A 1203 41.51 -44.79 9.72
CA LEU A 1203 42.93 -44.66 10.10
C LEU A 1203 43.74 -45.87 9.61
N ILE A 1204 43.24 -47.09 9.80
CA ILE A 1204 43.88 -48.33 9.31
C ILE A 1204 44.00 -48.27 7.78
N GLY A 1205 42.92 -47.89 7.08
CA GLY A 1205 42.93 -47.74 5.63
C GLY A 1205 43.89 -46.66 5.16
N TRP A 1206 43.97 -45.52 5.86
CA TRP A 1206 44.92 -44.46 5.55
C TRP A 1206 46.38 -44.91 5.75
N LEU A 1207 46.69 -45.58 6.86
CA LEU A 1207 48.02 -46.15 7.12
C LEU A 1207 48.40 -47.17 6.05
N TYR A 1208 47.49 -48.08 5.70
CA TYR A 1208 47.66 -49.06 4.61
C TYR A 1208 47.95 -48.37 3.26
N CYS A 1209 47.15 -47.37 2.89
CA CYS A 1209 47.34 -46.63 1.63
C CYS A 1209 48.63 -45.80 1.63
N ARG A 1210 48.99 -45.16 2.75
CA ARG A 1210 50.22 -44.38 2.89
C ARG A 1210 51.46 -45.24 2.70
N ASP A 1211 51.45 -46.44 3.28
CA ASP A 1211 52.60 -47.32 3.26
C ASP A 1211 52.67 -48.15 1.96
N GLY A 1212 51.52 -48.42 1.31
CA GLY A 1212 51.41 -49.18 0.06
C GLY A 1212 51.61 -48.39 -1.24
N TYR A 1213 51.34 -47.07 -1.28
CA TYR A 1213 51.46 -46.25 -2.50
C TYR A 1213 52.68 -45.31 -2.47
N ARG A 1214 53.89 -45.85 -2.69
CA ARG A 1214 55.12 -45.04 -2.87
C ARG A 1214 55.31 -44.47 -4.28
N HIS A 1215 54.59 -44.97 -5.28
CA HIS A 1215 54.62 -44.47 -6.66
C HIS A 1215 53.27 -43.86 -7.06
N ARG A 1216 53.17 -42.52 -7.08
CA ARG A 1216 52.05 -41.83 -7.72
C ARG A 1216 52.28 -41.78 -9.22
N ALA A 1217 51.68 -42.70 -9.97
CA ALA A 1217 51.59 -42.57 -11.43
C ALA A 1217 50.48 -41.57 -11.76
N ALA A 1218 50.81 -40.48 -12.47
CA ALA A 1218 49.79 -39.66 -13.12
C ALA A 1218 49.23 -40.45 -14.30
N SER A 1219 48.14 -41.20 -14.10
CA SER A 1219 47.48 -41.87 -15.22
C SER A 1219 46.62 -40.85 -15.97
N THR A 1220 46.72 -40.86 -17.29
CA THR A 1220 45.70 -40.30 -18.16
C THR A 1220 44.39 -41.05 -17.94
N THR A 1221 43.26 -40.40 -18.18
CA THR A 1221 41.94 -41.06 -18.13
C THR A 1221 41.97 -42.28 -19.05
N HIS A 1222 41.50 -43.43 -18.57
CA HIS A 1222 41.51 -44.66 -19.38
C HIS A 1222 40.48 -44.55 -20.51
N SER A 1223 40.97 -44.19 -21.70
CA SER A 1223 40.22 -44.00 -22.94
C SER A 1223 40.15 -45.27 -23.79
N CYS A 1224 40.16 -46.46 -23.16
CA CYS A 1224 40.20 -47.76 -23.83
C CYS A 1224 41.33 -47.91 -24.86
N GLY A 1225 42.48 -47.26 -24.64
CA GLY A 1225 43.67 -47.33 -25.51
C GLY A 1225 43.78 -46.22 -26.57
N VAL A 1226 42.86 -45.26 -26.61
CA VAL A 1226 42.85 -44.14 -27.57
C VAL A 1226 43.55 -42.91 -26.98
N SER A 1227 44.74 -42.54 -27.47
CA SER A 1227 45.59 -41.49 -26.86
C SER A 1227 45.31 -40.07 -27.34
N ASP A 1228 44.47 -39.89 -28.36
CA ASP A 1228 44.21 -38.65 -29.09
C ASP A 1228 42.83 -38.04 -28.82
N ILE A 1229 42.18 -38.40 -27.69
CA ILE A 1229 40.92 -37.76 -27.28
C ILE A 1229 41.21 -36.41 -26.63
N ALA A 1230 40.61 -35.34 -27.17
CA ALA A 1230 40.67 -34.02 -26.57
C ALA A 1230 40.15 -34.05 -25.11
N ALA A 1231 40.81 -33.33 -24.20
CA ALA A 1231 40.43 -33.30 -22.78
C ALA A 1231 38.97 -32.87 -22.55
N SER A 1232 38.41 -32.04 -23.44
CA SER A 1232 37.00 -31.66 -23.45
C SER A 1232 36.05 -32.83 -23.75
N ALA A 1233 36.46 -33.80 -24.56
CA ALA A 1233 35.67 -35.00 -24.87
C ALA A 1233 35.77 -36.10 -23.80
N MET A 1234 36.74 -35.99 -22.89
CA MET A 1234 36.84 -36.85 -21.70
C MET A 1234 36.07 -36.30 -20.49
N HIS A 1235 35.47 -35.11 -20.61
CA HIS A 1235 34.65 -34.50 -19.57
C HIS A 1235 33.22 -35.03 -19.64
N VAL A 1236 32.72 -35.60 -18.54
CA VAL A 1236 31.33 -36.05 -18.44
C VAL A 1236 30.51 -34.91 -17.83
N PRO A 1237 29.64 -34.24 -18.61
CA PRO A 1237 28.84 -33.13 -18.10
C PRO A 1237 27.82 -33.62 -17.07
N ALA A 1238 27.35 -32.73 -16.20
CA ALA A 1238 26.30 -33.01 -15.23
C ALA A 1238 25.02 -33.52 -15.90
N SER A 1239 24.66 -32.99 -17.07
CA SER A 1239 23.56 -33.46 -17.91
C SER A 1239 23.69 -34.94 -18.34
N GLY A 1240 24.91 -35.44 -18.52
CA GLY A 1240 25.18 -36.80 -18.99
C GLY A 1240 25.24 -37.86 -17.88
N LEU A 1241 25.49 -37.47 -16.62
CA LEU A 1241 25.76 -38.42 -15.53
C LEU A 1241 24.56 -39.31 -15.18
N TYR A 1242 23.33 -38.79 -15.31
CA TYR A 1242 22.08 -39.51 -15.03
C TYR A 1242 21.08 -39.41 -16.17
N GLU A 1243 21.52 -39.55 -17.42
CA GLU A 1243 20.66 -39.38 -18.60
C GLU A 1243 19.39 -40.26 -18.55
N THR A 1244 19.50 -41.54 -18.19
CA THR A 1244 18.35 -42.46 -18.13
C THR A 1244 17.37 -42.11 -16.99
N PRO A 1245 17.82 -41.94 -15.72
CA PRO A 1245 16.94 -41.45 -14.66
C PRO A 1245 16.33 -40.09 -14.95
N ASP A 1246 17.10 -39.13 -15.50
CA ASP A 1246 16.63 -37.80 -15.87
C ASP A 1246 15.51 -37.87 -16.91
N ARG A 1247 15.69 -38.66 -17.98
CA ARG A 1247 14.68 -38.87 -19.02
C ARG A 1247 13.40 -39.49 -18.44
N LEU A 1248 13.52 -40.46 -17.53
CA LEU A 1248 12.38 -41.08 -16.85
C LEU A 1248 11.64 -40.07 -15.97
N ILE A 1249 12.36 -39.34 -15.12
CA ILE A 1249 11.78 -38.33 -14.23
C ILE A 1249 11.06 -37.25 -15.05
N ARG A 1250 11.68 -36.76 -16.13
CA ARG A 1250 11.04 -35.77 -17.02
C ARG A 1250 9.80 -36.31 -17.70
N LYS A 1251 9.83 -37.56 -18.18
CA LYS A 1251 8.66 -38.21 -18.81
C LYS A 1251 7.48 -38.34 -17.83
N VAL A 1252 7.76 -38.66 -16.57
CA VAL A 1252 6.75 -38.79 -15.51
C VAL A 1252 6.21 -37.42 -15.08
N LEU A 1253 7.06 -36.40 -14.95
CA LEU A 1253 6.66 -35.10 -14.42
C LEU A 1253 6.12 -34.12 -15.48
N PHE A 1254 6.52 -34.23 -16.74
CA PHE A 1254 6.19 -33.31 -17.83
C PHE A 1254 5.55 -34.04 -19.01
N ALA A 1255 4.42 -34.73 -18.79
CA ALA A 1255 3.73 -35.62 -19.74
C ALA A 1255 3.30 -35.03 -21.12
N LYS A 1256 3.81 -33.85 -21.52
CA LYS A 1256 3.78 -33.33 -22.89
C LYS A 1256 5.17 -32.82 -23.29
N THR A 1257 5.94 -33.64 -23.97
CA THR A 1257 6.87 -33.15 -25.00
C THR A 1257 6.23 -33.47 -26.35
N SER A 1258 5.69 -32.45 -27.02
CA SER A 1258 5.58 -32.52 -28.47
C SER A 1258 6.99 -32.69 -29.05
N PRO A 1259 7.16 -33.50 -30.09
CA PRO A 1259 8.46 -33.71 -30.70
C PRO A 1259 8.79 -32.53 -31.61
N GLU A 1260 9.32 -31.43 -31.06
CA GLU A 1260 9.94 -30.37 -31.88
C GLU A 1260 10.85 -29.51 -31.01
N GLY A 1261 12.14 -29.41 -31.38
CA GLY A 1261 13.06 -28.41 -30.82
C GLY A 1261 14.38 -28.93 -30.25
N ARG A 1262 15.19 -29.64 -31.03
CA ARG A 1262 16.66 -29.53 -30.92
C ARG A 1262 17.07 -28.25 -31.65
N ALA A 1263 17.67 -27.29 -30.93
CA ALA A 1263 18.76 -26.39 -31.34
C ALA A 1263 18.69 -25.07 -30.56
N HIS A 1264 19.82 -24.70 -29.96
CA HIS A 1264 20.10 -23.47 -29.19
C HIS A 1264 19.45 -23.36 -27.79
N ASP A 1265 20.19 -23.79 -26.77
CA ASP A 1265 20.78 -22.91 -25.74
C ASP A 1265 21.63 -23.71 -24.75
#